data_AF-A0A968N782-F1
#
_entry.id   AF-A0A968N782-F1
#
_cell.length_a   1.000
_cell.length_b   1.000
_cell.length_c   1.000
_cell.angle_alpha   90.00
_cell.angle_beta   90.00
_cell.angle_gamma   90.00
#
_symmetry.space_group_name_H-M   'P 1'
#
loop_
_entity.id
_entity.type
_entity.pdbx_description
1 polymer ?
#
loop_
_entity_poly.entity_id
_entity_poly.type
_entity_poly.pdbx_seq_one_letter_code
_entity_poly.pdbx_strand_id
1 'polypeptide(L)'
;MLPPEFLFQIARAYELSPQQRAIFLRRFSSQKEASELAAELHISRRSLDRHLDAICQKFSLDGQQFRDGDALQSFLTDRYQNAQSHDGTAAAQVIAAEPLPAPERNGRSPVTPVPAEPLLPPPPPLPLTGISFNDLLEQIRARCRAQVLAGYARTTLLNGRYAETHLWSLDVYLQAKLARESYSRVTDLLIGFDQQRNFERFGLAPHRERLPGREAAERYPRLMVLGQPGAGKTVFLRSLAIACARGEFLPQSFPVLVNLPNLHFEATDFSLSQYLQFELGLGHSLQAERVLNAGKLLLVLDGIDELPEQPRRHIQQQIRDFVLKYSNNHFILSSHTQLTDYSFPTFEYVEVAALSDEQIADFSNVWFSASVPDPDQAERQTQEFLSRLRSPEASKIAAIAVTPTLLSFACFVYSELRILPLQLYDLYEYCLNFLLDIPPQADAETQAAVYNDLDLQRRYELMSHVAISTFERAEFFFTKRQLLRLIAEYLMHYGQAQGDREQLLQRSRLVRHAFTKHYKLLSERAPRLYSFVHLSLHEYLVERAILAHFQPENLDARFNDFITKPWRDVFVAAVNTLQTADELLLQIKRRIDAIISADKKIQIFLSWVNQKALLADATYKPPAVRAFYFSQAVARTFEPRLARPLDFSHAVYRALKSDLQDRALARRLDIDLDYAFSGQPLDNLAPDLLIDTILDCLLVTFARDLDLFMTFARARSLPIEAELKQALKRFKEQMPDPESDRAAYQQWWYETGEIWTRNLRLTIITHRNIGYDWQFDEQQHALLRQYSEANKLLIDCLDSSLKVSEDVREGVKATLLLPIAEIEKFRRGI
;
A
#
# COMPACT_ATOMS: atom_id res chain seq x y z
N MET A 1 -10.41 20.13 54.21
CA MET A 1 -10.80 19.48 52.94
C MET A 1 -10.35 20.37 51.80
N LEU A 2 -9.89 19.76 50.71
CA LEU A 2 -9.42 20.50 49.55
C LEU A 2 -10.59 20.76 48.58
N PRO A 3 -10.66 21.93 47.93
CA PRO A 3 -11.75 22.23 47.01
C PRO A 3 -11.79 21.21 45.85
N PRO A 4 -12.99 20.75 45.44
CA PRO A 4 -13.12 19.81 44.32
C PRO A 4 -12.49 20.32 43.03
N GLU A 5 -12.55 21.62 42.76
CA GLU A 5 -11.92 22.24 41.58
C GLU A 5 -10.39 22.14 41.61
N PHE A 6 -9.78 22.38 42.76
CA PHE A 6 -8.33 22.22 42.95
C PHE A 6 -7.91 20.75 42.75
N LEU A 7 -8.62 19.82 43.38
CA LEU A 7 -8.36 18.39 43.23
C LEU A 7 -8.56 17.93 41.77
N PHE A 8 -9.55 18.47 41.07
CA PHE A 8 -9.80 18.15 39.67
C PHE A 8 -8.67 18.65 38.76
N GLN A 9 -8.15 19.85 39.00
CA GLN A 9 -7.00 20.40 38.27
C GLN A 9 -5.73 19.56 38.51
N ILE A 10 -5.48 19.15 39.75
CA ILE A 10 -4.36 18.28 40.10
C ILE A 10 -4.50 16.91 39.43
N ALA A 11 -5.68 16.29 39.49
CA ALA A 11 -5.94 15.00 38.85
C ALA A 11 -5.84 15.04 37.32
N ARG A 12 -5.93 16.23 36.72
CA ARG A 12 -5.69 16.48 35.29
C ARG A 12 -4.21 16.65 35.00
N ALA A 13 -3.49 17.44 35.80
CA ALA A 13 -2.06 17.67 35.63
C ALA A 13 -1.22 16.38 35.73
N TYR A 14 -1.66 15.43 36.56
CA TYR A 14 -0.99 14.15 36.76
C TYR A 14 -1.66 12.98 36.00
N GLU A 15 -2.51 13.29 35.01
CA GLU A 15 -3.08 12.31 34.08
C GLU A 15 -3.73 11.08 34.75
N LEU A 16 -4.47 11.28 35.85
CA LEU A 16 -5.16 10.18 36.53
C LEU A 16 -6.26 9.59 35.62
N SER A 17 -6.37 8.26 35.55
CA SER A 17 -7.41 7.57 34.79
C SER A 17 -8.81 7.91 35.33
N PRO A 18 -9.91 7.67 34.58
CA PRO A 18 -11.26 8.00 35.06
C PRO A 18 -11.60 7.36 36.42
N GLN A 19 -11.22 6.10 36.63
CA GLN A 19 -11.39 5.41 37.90
C GLN A 19 -10.46 5.96 39.00
N GLN A 20 -9.18 6.21 38.68
CA GLN A 20 -8.23 6.82 39.62
C GLN A 20 -8.68 8.21 40.05
N ARG A 21 -9.20 9.02 39.12
CA ARG A 21 -9.73 10.36 39.38
C ARG A 21 -10.98 10.31 40.25
N ALA A 22 -11.90 9.38 40.00
CA ALA A 22 -13.08 9.20 40.84
C ALA A 22 -12.69 8.84 42.28
N ILE A 23 -11.75 7.91 42.44
CA ILE A 23 -11.19 7.51 43.74
C ILE A 23 -10.48 8.69 44.41
N PHE A 24 -9.61 9.40 43.68
CA PHE A 24 -8.83 10.55 44.15
C PHE A 24 -9.74 11.69 44.64
N LEU A 25 -10.72 12.09 43.82
CA LEU A 25 -11.64 13.16 44.18
C LEU A 25 -12.45 12.77 45.42
N ARG A 26 -13.04 11.58 45.45
CA ARG A 26 -13.86 11.13 46.58
C ARG A 26 -13.05 10.97 47.86
N ARG A 27 -11.82 10.48 47.77
CA ARG A 27 -10.92 10.29 48.93
C ARG A 27 -10.51 11.62 49.57
N PHE A 28 -10.25 12.64 48.77
CA PHE A 28 -9.67 13.91 49.25
C PHE A 28 -10.69 15.06 49.34
N SER A 29 -11.91 14.87 48.81
CA SER A 29 -13.04 15.79 48.97
C SER A 29 -14.01 15.39 50.08
N SER A 30 -13.84 14.22 50.73
CA SER A 30 -14.73 13.74 51.79
C SER A 30 -13.93 13.09 52.92
N GLN A 31 -14.42 13.18 54.16
CA GLN A 31 -13.79 12.59 55.35
C GLN A 31 -14.13 11.09 55.53
N LYS A 32 -14.50 10.41 54.44
CA LYS A 32 -14.97 9.03 54.51
C LYS A 32 -13.83 8.07 54.80
N GLU A 33 -14.09 7.15 55.72
CA GLU A 33 -13.24 6.00 55.99
C GLU A 33 -13.13 5.14 54.72
N ALA A 34 -11.99 4.50 54.54
CA ALA A 34 -11.67 3.92 53.25
C ALA A 34 -12.43 2.58 53.00
N SER A 35 -13.13 2.06 54.01
CA SER A 35 -14.17 1.03 53.90
C SER A 35 -15.49 1.58 53.34
N GLU A 36 -15.91 2.78 53.74
CA GLU A 36 -17.10 3.46 53.22
C GLU A 36 -16.90 3.90 51.77
N LEU A 37 -15.69 4.37 51.45
CA LEU A 37 -15.31 4.76 50.08
C LEU A 37 -15.36 3.56 49.12
N ALA A 38 -14.91 2.38 49.56
CA ALA A 38 -14.96 1.15 48.78
C ALA A 38 -16.41 0.71 48.51
N ALA A 39 -17.29 0.82 49.52
CA ALA A 39 -18.70 0.49 49.40
C ALA A 39 -19.45 1.43 48.43
N GLU A 40 -19.19 2.74 48.49
CA GLU A 40 -19.79 3.75 47.62
C GLU A 40 -19.34 3.62 46.16
N LEU A 41 -18.09 3.22 45.94
CA LEU A 41 -17.52 3.03 44.60
C LEU A 41 -17.79 1.62 44.03
N HIS A 42 -18.49 0.75 44.78
CA HIS A 42 -18.76 -0.64 44.41
C HIS A 42 -17.50 -1.45 44.04
N ILE A 43 -16.38 -1.18 44.71
CA ILE A 43 -15.09 -1.89 44.50
C ILE A 43 -14.62 -2.56 45.78
N SER A 44 -13.80 -3.62 45.65
CA SER A 44 -13.21 -4.27 46.83
C SER A 44 -12.18 -3.38 47.51
N ARG A 45 -12.01 -3.54 48.84
CA ARG A 45 -10.98 -2.82 49.62
C ARG A 45 -9.58 -2.95 49.00
N ARG A 46 -9.22 -4.17 48.56
CA ARG A 46 -7.94 -4.46 47.88
C ARG A 46 -7.79 -3.74 46.53
N SER A 47 -8.89 -3.54 45.80
CA SER A 47 -8.88 -2.80 44.53
C SER A 47 -8.71 -1.31 44.78
N LEU A 48 -9.40 -0.77 45.80
CA LEU A 48 -9.24 0.62 46.22
C LEU A 48 -7.79 0.94 46.62
N ASP A 49 -7.17 0.10 47.44
CA ASP A 49 -5.78 0.29 47.89
C ASP A 49 -4.81 0.28 46.69
N ARG A 50 -4.97 -0.66 45.75
CA ARG A 50 -4.16 -0.73 44.52
C ARG A 50 -4.31 0.52 43.65
N HIS A 51 -5.50 1.09 43.55
CA HIS A 51 -5.72 2.33 42.81
C HIS A 51 -5.09 3.53 43.52
N LEU A 52 -5.13 3.59 44.86
CA LEU A 52 -4.45 4.63 45.63
C LEU A 52 -2.93 4.55 45.48
N ASP A 53 -2.35 3.34 45.48
CA ASP A 53 -0.93 3.14 45.21
C ASP A 53 -0.54 3.62 43.80
N ALA A 54 -1.34 3.26 42.79
CA ALA A 54 -1.11 3.70 41.41
C ALA A 54 -1.30 5.21 41.23
N ILE A 55 -2.15 5.85 42.03
CA ILE A 55 -2.27 7.31 42.09
C ILE A 55 -0.98 7.89 42.66
N CYS A 56 -0.52 7.42 43.82
CA CYS A 56 0.71 7.92 44.46
C CYS A 56 1.94 7.81 43.55
N GLN A 57 2.08 6.71 42.79
CA GLN A 57 3.17 6.53 41.80
C GLN A 57 3.17 7.62 40.72
N LYS A 58 2.00 8.06 40.26
CA LYS A 58 1.89 9.13 39.26
C LYS A 58 2.36 10.49 39.78
N PHE A 59 2.33 10.71 41.09
CA PHE A 59 2.87 11.92 41.71
C PHE A 59 4.39 11.88 41.93
N SER A 60 5.08 10.83 41.45
CA SER A 60 6.52 10.61 41.65
C SER A 60 6.95 10.63 43.12
N LEU A 61 6.06 10.20 44.01
CA LEU A 61 6.30 10.08 45.44
C LEU A 61 6.83 8.67 45.73
N ASP A 62 8.08 8.40 45.36
CA ASP A 62 8.71 7.10 45.65
C ASP A 62 9.37 7.09 47.04
N GLY A 63 9.06 6.06 47.83
CA GLY A 63 9.90 5.63 48.95
C GLY A 63 9.36 5.91 50.35
N GLN A 64 8.32 5.18 50.75
CA GLN A 64 8.18 4.45 52.03
C GLN A 64 6.77 3.85 52.07
N GLN A 65 6.56 2.75 52.80
CA GLN A 65 5.27 2.04 52.85
C GLN A 65 4.10 2.98 53.21
N PHE A 66 3.31 3.39 52.22
CA PHE A 66 2.16 4.28 52.43
C PHE A 66 0.97 3.47 52.91
N ARG A 67 0.82 3.33 54.24
CA ARG A 67 -0.37 2.68 54.83
C ARG A 67 -1.51 3.63 55.15
N ASP A 68 -1.32 4.94 55.07
CA ASP A 68 -2.40 5.91 55.26
C ASP A 68 -2.19 7.09 54.30
N GLY A 69 -3.25 7.53 53.64
CA GLY A 69 -3.27 8.57 52.59
C GLY A 69 -2.82 9.98 53.02
N ASP A 70 -2.10 10.11 54.13
CA ASP A 70 -1.72 11.34 54.81
C ASP A 70 -0.58 12.10 54.11
N ALA A 71 0.32 11.39 53.42
CA ALA A 71 1.42 12.04 52.69
C ALA A 71 0.95 12.72 51.40
N LEU A 72 0.09 12.05 50.62
CA LEU A 72 -0.55 12.65 49.46
C LEU A 72 -1.49 13.78 49.89
N GLN A 73 -2.23 13.61 50.99
CA GLN A 73 -3.03 14.69 51.58
C GLN A 73 -2.15 15.89 52.00
N SER A 74 -0.98 15.66 52.59
CA SER A 74 -0.03 16.71 52.98
C SER A 74 0.55 17.43 51.76
N PHE A 75 0.99 16.69 50.74
CA PHE A 75 1.46 17.23 49.46
C PHE A 75 0.40 18.12 48.79
N LEU A 76 -0.85 17.66 48.74
CA LEU A 76 -1.95 18.41 48.16
C LEU A 76 -2.32 19.65 48.99
N THR A 77 -2.20 19.57 50.31
CA THR A 77 -2.48 20.68 51.22
C THR A 77 -1.42 21.78 51.12
N ASP A 78 -0.15 21.40 51.07
CA ASP A 78 0.97 22.34 50.88
C ASP A 78 0.86 23.07 49.54
N ARG A 79 0.58 22.33 48.46
CA ARG A 79 0.38 22.92 47.13
C ARG A 79 -0.84 23.82 47.04
N TYR A 80 -1.92 23.50 47.78
CA TYR A 80 -3.10 24.35 47.86
C TYR A 80 -2.83 25.64 48.64
N GLN A 81 -2.07 25.57 49.73
CA GLN A 81 -1.68 26.75 50.52
C GLN A 81 -0.76 27.68 49.72
N ASN A 82 0.23 27.13 49.00
CA ASN A 82 1.10 27.90 48.11
C ASN A 82 0.35 28.56 46.94
N ALA A 83 -0.76 27.98 46.49
CA ALA A 83 -1.63 28.55 45.46
C ALA A 83 -2.54 29.69 46.00
N GLN A 84 -2.82 29.72 47.31
CA GLN A 84 -3.66 30.74 47.97
C GLN A 84 -2.86 32.00 48.36
N SER A 85 -1.54 31.91 48.53
CA SER A 85 -0.67 33.02 48.94
C SER A 85 -0.29 34.00 47.82
N HIS A 86 -0.70 33.76 46.58
CA HIS A 86 -0.48 34.67 45.45
C HIS A 86 -1.78 35.36 45.04
N ASP A 87 -1.82 36.69 45.16
CA ASP A 87 -2.98 37.54 44.83
C ASP A 87 -3.53 37.27 43.41
N GLY A 88 -4.79 36.83 43.38
CA GLY A 88 -5.88 37.05 42.40
C GLY A 88 -5.69 36.76 40.91
N THR A 89 -4.52 36.99 40.34
CA THR A 89 -4.26 36.95 38.89
C THR A 89 -3.11 36.01 38.50
N ALA A 90 -2.36 35.48 39.48
CA ALA A 90 -1.25 34.55 39.25
C ALA A 90 -1.57 33.07 39.57
N ALA A 91 -2.71 32.76 40.21
CA ALA A 91 -3.05 31.38 40.59
C ALA A 91 -3.22 30.42 39.39
N ALA A 92 -3.54 30.94 38.20
CA ALA A 92 -3.59 30.15 36.97
C ALA A 92 -2.20 29.83 36.38
N GLN A 93 -1.14 30.56 36.78
CA GLN A 93 0.22 30.38 36.30
C GLN A 93 1.09 29.52 37.22
N VAL A 94 0.81 29.44 38.53
CA VAL A 94 1.59 28.62 39.48
C VAL A 94 1.37 27.11 39.30
N ILE A 95 0.29 26.69 38.64
CA ILE A 95 0.05 25.27 38.31
C ILE A 95 0.77 24.86 37.00
N ALA A 96 1.31 25.83 36.25
CA ALA A 96 2.05 25.62 35.02
C ALA A 96 3.54 25.97 35.20
N ALA A 97 4.31 25.07 35.82
CA ALA A 97 5.78 25.12 35.78
C ALA A 97 6.37 23.71 35.59
N GLU A 98 6.81 23.48 34.35
CA GLU A 98 7.95 22.70 33.83
C GLU A 98 8.17 21.22 34.23
N PRO A 99 8.08 20.29 33.27
CA PRO A 99 9.12 19.28 33.09
C PRO A 99 10.41 19.97 32.60
N LEU A 100 11.56 19.58 33.16
CA LEU A 100 12.91 20.12 32.91
C LEU A 100 13.21 20.46 31.42
N PRO A 101 13.96 21.54 31.13
CA PRO A 101 14.31 21.89 29.75
C PRO A 101 15.37 20.93 29.17
N ALA A 102 15.11 20.46 27.94
CA ALA A 102 16.11 19.81 27.09
C ALA A 102 17.03 20.86 26.43
N PRO A 103 18.31 20.54 26.15
CA PRO A 103 19.31 21.53 25.73
C PRO A 103 19.04 22.09 24.32
N GLU A 104 19.22 23.40 24.18
CA GLU A 104 19.06 24.16 22.93
C GLU A 104 19.99 23.65 21.81
N ARG A 105 19.44 23.48 20.59
CA ARG A 105 20.23 23.37 19.35
C ARG A 105 19.68 24.26 18.23
N ASN A 106 20.50 25.25 17.88
CA ASN A 106 20.69 25.96 16.62
C ASN A 106 19.59 25.90 15.53
N GLY A 107 18.95 27.05 15.30
CA GLY A 107 18.79 27.62 13.94
C GLY A 107 17.64 27.12 13.06
N ARG A 108 16.71 26.30 13.53
CA ARG A 108 15.43 26.02 12.84
C ARG A 108 14.28 26.51 13.71
N SER A 109 13.26 27.12 13.10
CA SER A 109 12.02 27.46 13.80
C SER A 109 11.55 26.23 14.58
N PRO A 110 11.26 26.34 15.89
CA PRO A 110 10.83 25.20 16.68
C PRO A 110 9.55 24.66 16.07
N VAL A 111 9.60 23.41 15.60
CA VAL A 111 8.39 22.63 15.33
C VAL A 111 7.70 22.55 16.68
N THR A 112 6.60 23.29 16.82
CA THR A 112 5.79 23.27 18.02
C THR A 112 5.30 21.83 18.19
N PRO A 113 5.46 21.21 19.38
CA PRO A 113 4.92 19.88 19.60
C PRO A 113 3.43 19.90 19.28
N VAL A 114 3.02 19.05 18.34
CA VAL A 114 1.62 18.85 17.97
C VAL A 114 0.89 18.47 19.27
N PRO A 115 -0.10 19.26 19.72
CA PRO A 115 -0.87 18.90 20.92
C PRO A 115 -1.52 17.53 20.70
N ALA A 116 -1.41 16.63 21.67
CA ALA A 116 -2.26 15.43 21.69
C ALA A 116 -3.73 15.87 21.53
N GLU A 117 -4.53 15.13 20.74
CA GLU A 117 -5.98 15.38 20.62
C GLU A 117 -6.55 15.56 22.05
N PRO A 118 -7.10 16.73 22.40
CA PRO A 118 -7.56 16.97 23.76
C PRO A 118 -8.70 16.00 24.05
N LEU A 119 -8.47 15.05 24.96
CA LEU A 119 -9.53 14.24 25.55
C LEU A 119 -10.52 15.20 26.22
N LEU A 120 -11.70 15.35 25.59
CA LEU A 120 -12.77 16.18 26.14
C LEU A 120 -13.13 15.67 27.54
N PRO A 121 -13.30 16.55 28.54
CA PRO A 121 -13.74 16.12 29.86
C PRO A 121 -15.10 15.41 29.75
N PRO A 122 -15.33 14.35 30.55
CA PRO A 122 -16.62 13.66 30.54
C PRO A 122 -17.71 14.66 30.95
N PRO A 123 -18.79 14.81 30.17
CA PRO A 123 -19.76 15.86 30.46
C PRO A 123 -20.61 15.49 31.68
N PRO A 124 -21.07 16.48 32.48
CA PRO A 124 -21.78 16.24 33.73
C PRO A 124 -23.05 15.40 33.52
N PRO A 125 -23.49 14.58 34.50
CA PRO A 125 -24.70 13.77 34.37
C PRO A 125 -25.93 14.64 34.10
N LEU A 126 -26.81 14.18 33.20
CA LEU A 126 -28.04 14.91 32.89
C LEU A 126 -29.03 14.80 34.07
N PRO A 127 -29.84 15.83 34.35
CA PRO A 127 -30.93 15.72 35.31
C PRO A 127 -31.98 14.73 34.78
N LEU A 128 -32.15 13.59 35.46
CA LEU A 128 -32.98 12.48 34.97
C LEU A 128 -34.43 12.49 35.50
N THR A 129 -34.76 13.43 36.39
CA THR A 129 -36.06 13.52 37.09
C THR A 129 -36.81 14.80 36.70
N GLY A 130 -38.11 14.68 36.41
CA GLY A 130 -38.99 15.83 36.13
C GLY A 130 -38.97 16.38 34.69
N ILE A 131 -38.34 15.68 33.75
CA ILE A 131 -38.16 16.12 32.35
C ILE A 131 -38.94 15.21 31.39
N SER A 132 -39.54 15.76 30.34
CA SER A 132 -40.22 14.95 29.32
C SER A 132 -39.22 14.12 28.50
N PHE A 133 -39.68 13.04 27.87
CA PHE A 133 -38.79 12.19 27.06
C PHE A 133 -38.21 12.94 25.84
N ASN A 134 -38.99 13.85 25.25
CA ASN A 134 -38.53 14.66 24.11
C ASN A 134 -37.47 15.68 24.55
N ASP A 135 -37.66 16.33 25.69
CA ASP A 135 -36.68 17.28 26.25
C ASP A 135 -35.38 16.56 26.63
N LEU A 136 -35.46 15.33 27.15
CA LEU A 136 -34.29 14.49 27.41
C LEU A 136 -33.53 14.17 26.10
N LEU A 137 -34.24 13.81 25.03
CA LEU A 137 -33.61 13.55 23.73
C LEU A 137 -32.94 14.80 23.14
N GLU A 138 -33.56 15.98 23.29
CA GLU A 138 -32.94 17.24 22.85
C GLU A 138 -31.68 17.58 23.65
N GLN A 139 -31.69 17.36 24.97
CA GLN A 139 -30.49 17.56 25.81
C GLN A 139 -29.35 16.61 25.40
N ILE A 140 -29.66 15.34 25.14
CA ILE A 140 -28.68 14.36 24.65
C ILE A 140 -28.15 14.79 23.28
N ARG A 141 -29.03 15.21 22.36
CA ARG A 141 -28.62 15.68 21.03
C ARG A 141 -27.70 16.89 21.13
N ALA A 142 -28.04 17.89 21.95
CA ALA A 142 -27.22 19.08 22.16
C ALA A 142 -25.83 18.73 22.74
N ARG A 143 -25.80 17.82 23.73
CA ARG A 143 -24.56 17.31 24.34
C ARG A 143 -23.67 16.61 23.31
N CYS A 144 -24.19 15.62 22.59
CA CYS A 144 -23.45 14.86 21.60
C CYS A 144 -22.96 15.76 20.45
N ARG A 145 -23.79 16.72 20.00
CA ARG A 145 -23.39 17.74 19.03
C ARG A 145 -22.19 18.55 19.53
N ALA A 146 -22.24 19.04 20.76
CA ALA A 146 -21.14 19.81 21.35
C ALA A 146 -19.85 18.96 21.45
N GLN A 147 -19.95 17.70 21.89
CA GLN A 147 -18.81 16.79 21.96
C GLN A 147 -18.17 16.55 20.58
N VAL A 148 -18.99 16.24 19.56
CA VAL A 148 -18.47 15.95 18.22
C VAL A 148 -17.81 17.17 17.59
N LEU A 149 -18.44 18.35 17.69
CA LEU A 149 -17.89 19.57 17.12
C LEU A 149 -16.63 20.04 17.86
N ALA A 150 -16.56 19.88 19.18
CA ALA A 150 -15.38 20.25 19.94
C ALA A 150 -14.20 19.28 19.73
N GLY A 151 -14.48 17.98 19.56
CA GLY A 151 -13.47 16.94 19.47
C GLY A 151 -12.96 16.67 18.05
N TYR A 152 -13.81 16.81 17.03
CA TYR A 152 -13.52 16.29 15.70
C TYR A 152 -13.66 17.29 14.56
N ALA A 153 -14.06 18.54 14.81
CA ALA A 153 -14.22 19.54 13.74
C ALA A 153 -12.90 19.86 13.00
N ARG A 154 -11.76 19.64 13.65
CA ARG A 154 -10.43 19.81 13.09
C ARG A 154 -9.69 18.48 13.07
N THR A 155 -8.84 18.31 12.06
CA THR A 155 -7.95 17.17 11.92
C THR A 155 -6.53 17.66 11.66
N THR A 156 -5.55 16.90 12.15
CA THR A 156 -4.15 17.23 12.02
C THR A 156 -3.61 16.73 10.69
N LEU A 157 -3.08 17.65 9.89
CA LEU A 157 -2.34 17.38 8.67
C LEU A 157 -0.95 16.81 8.98
N LEU A 158 -0.30 16.24 7.97
CA LEU A 158 1.03 15.63 8.14
C LEU A 158 2.11 16.62 8.61
N ASN A 159 1.98 17.91 8.29
CA ASN A 159 2.86 18.96 8.76
C ASN A 159 2.53 19.46 10.18
N GLY A 160 1.62 18.78 10.89
CA GLY A 160 1.21 19.13 12.25
C GLY A 160 0.16 20.25 12.34
N ARG A 161 -0.26 20.85 11.22
CA ARG A 161 -1.27 21.92 11.21
C ARG A 161 -2.69 21.36 11.24
N TYR A 162 -3.65 22.20 11.59
CA TYR A 162 -5.07 21.81 11.66
C TYR A 162 -5.84 22.25 10.42
N ALA A 163 -6.64 21.34 9.87
CA ALA A 163 -7.59 21.60 8.80
C ALA A 163 -9.02 21.23 9.23
N GLU A 164 -10.02 21.85 8.61
CA GLU A 164 -11.42 21.55 8.88
C GLU A 164 -11.83 20.21 8.28
N THR A 165 -12.34 19.32 9.12
CA THR A 165 -12.59 17.90 8.76
C THR A 165 -13.82 17.70 7.88
N HIS A 166 -14.78 18.64 7.94
CA HIS A 166 -16.05 18.52 7.21
C HIS A 166 -15.94 18.88 5.72
N LEU A 167 -14.80 19.41 5.28
CA LEU A 167 -14.58 19.79 3.89
C LEU A 167 -14.14 18.62 3.00
N TRP A 168 -13.99 17.40 3.57
CA TRP A 168 -13.55 16.23 2.82
C TRP A 168 -14.74 15.32 2.47
N SER A 169 -15.12 15.36 1.19
CA SER A 169 -16.09 14.42 0.59
C SER A 169 -15.34 13.24 -0.01
N LEU A 170 -15.76 12.02 0.30
CA LEU A 170 -15.21 10.79 -0.28
C LEU A 170 -16.31 10.00 -0.96
N ASP A 171 -15.97 9.42 -2.11
CA ASP A 171 -16.79 8.44 -2.79
C ASP A 171 -16.52 7.04 -2.22
N VAL A 172 -17.47 6.14 -2.42
CA VAL A 172 -17.33 4.75 -2.03
C VAL A 172 -17.82 3.81 -3.14
N TYR A 173 -17.26 2.60 -3.18
CA TYR A 173 -17.77 1.49 -3.97
C TYR A 173 -18.59 0.55 -3.09
N LEU A 174 -19.83 0.22 -3.48
CA LEU A 174 -20.54 -0.93 -2.90
C LEU A 174 -19.76 -2.22 -3.19
N GLN A 175 -19.63 -3.08 -2.18
CA GLN A 175 -18.95 -4.37 -2.31
C GLN A 175 -19.92 -5.54 -2.22
N ALA A 176 -19.58 -6.63 -2.92
CA ALA A 176 -20.16 -7.92 -2.61
C ALA A 176 -19.74 -8.40 -1.22
N LYS A 177 -20.53 -9.30 -0.62
CA LYS A 177 -20.17 -9.93 0.66
C LYS A 177 -19.26 -11.12 0.39
N LEU A 178 -18.14 -11.22 1.10
CA LEU A 178 -17.30 -12.42 1.03
C LEU A 178 -18.02 -13.61 1.70
N ALA A 179 -18.04 -14.75 1.01
CA ALA A 179 -18.49 -16.01 1.60
C ALA A 179 -17.47 -16.45 2.67
N ARG A 180 -17.91 -16.55 3.93
CA ARG A 180 -17.05 -16.95 5.06
C ARG A 180 -16.78 -18.46 5.14
N GLU A 181 -17.45 -19.25 4.33
CA GLU A 181 -17.49 -20.71 4.47
C GLU A 181 -16.19 -21.43 4.05
N SER A 182 -15.18 -20.71 3.57
CA SER A 182 -14.06 -21.34 2.84
C SER A 182 -12.69 -21.31 3.54
N TYR A 183 -12.50 -20.67 4.70
CA TYR A 183 -11.15 -20.48 5.25
C TYR A 183 -11.04 -20.82 6.75
N SER A 184 -10.16 -21.77 7.06
CA SER A 184 -9.87 -22.21 8.44
C SER A 184 -8.87 -21.27 9.16
N ARG A 185 -7.96 -20.65 8.40
CA ARG A 185 -6.99 -19.64 8.85
C ARG A 185 -6.89 -18.50 7.85
N VAL A 186 -6.63 -17.28 8.34
CA VAL A 186 -6.39 -16.10 7.50
C VAL A 186 -5.23 -16.29 6.52
N THR A 187 -4.22 -17.09 6.89
CA THR A 187 -3.10 -17.43 5.99
C THR A 187 -3.51 -18.31 4.81
N ASP A 188 -4.61 -19.07 4.92
CA ASP A 188 -5.10 -19.91 3.82
C ASP A 188 -5.61 -19.05 2.65
N LEU A 189 -6.00 -17.80 2.94
CA LEU A 189 -6.40 -16.80 1.92
C LEU A 189 -5.25 -16.37 1.02
N LEU A 190 -4.00 -16.58 1.42
CA LEU A 190 -2.83 -16.24 0.62
C LEU A 190 -2.54 -17.30 -0.44
N ILE A 191 -3.11 -18.50 -0.33
CA ILE A 191 -2.88 -19.60 -1.28
C ILE A 191 -3.58 -19.25 -2.60
N GLY A 192 -2.81 -19.09 -3.67
CA GLY A 192 -3.33 -18.72 -5.00
C GLY A 192 -3.74 -17.24 -5.13
N PHE A 193 -3.53 -16.43 -4.11
CA PHE A 193 -3.73 -14.99 -4.17
C PHE A 193 -2.49 -14.31 -4.77
N ASP A 194 -2.68 -13.58 -5.87
CA ASP A 194 -1.63 -12.74 -6.46
C ASP A 194 -1.40 -11.52 -5.55
N GLN A 195 -0.46 -11.69 -4.61
CA GLN A 195 -0.12 -10.71 -3.59
C GLN A 195 0.40 -9.40 -4.18
N GLN A 196 1.04 -9.43 -5.35
CA GLN A 196 1.60 -8.23 -5.97
C GLN A 196 0.52 -7.42 -6.68
N ARG A 197 -0.32 -8.08 -7.50
CA ARG A 197 -1.35 -7.35 -8.26
C ARG A 197 -2.50 -6.87 -7.41
N ASN A 198 -2.75 -7.52 -6.28
CA ASN A 198 -3.92 -7.23 -5.44
C ASN A 198 -3.53 -6.80 -4.01
N PHE A 199 -2.28 -6.37 -3.79
CA PHE A 199 -1.76 -6.01 -2.48
C PHE A 199 -2.70 -5.06 -1.70
N GLU A 200 -3.10 -3.97 -2.33
CA GLU A 200 -3.93 -2.92 -1.72
C GLU A 200 -5.36 -3.40 -1.42
N ARG A 201 -5.84 -4.41 -2.16
CA ARG A 201 -7.21 -4.95 -2.09
C ARG A 201 -7.31 -6.32 -1.41
N PHE A 202 -6.31 -6.73 -0.65
CA PHE A 202 -6.39 -7.97 0.12
C PHE A 202 -7.62 -7.98 1.05
N GLY A 203 -8.40 -9.07 1.02
CA GLY A 203 -9.59 -9.22 1.86
C GLY A 203 -10.78 -8.34 1.47
N LEU A 204 -10.78 -7.77 0.26
CA LEU A 204 -11.86 -6.97 -0.30
C LEU A 204 -12.57 -7.74 -1.42
N ALA A 205 -13.88 -7.55 -1.54
CA ALA A 205 -14.67 -8.16 -2.59
C ALA A 205 -14.69 -7.29 -3.87
N PRO A 206 -15.13 -7.83 -5.01
CA PRO A 206 -15.32 -7.06 -6.23
C PRO A 206 -16.26 -5.86 -6.03
N HIS A 207 -15.94 -4.77 -6.74
CA HIS A 207 -16.75 -3.55 -6.75
C HIS A 207 -18.06 -3.79 -7.50
N ARG A 208 -19.12 -3.09 -7.07
CA ARG A 208 -20.40 -3.02 -7.77
C ARG A 208 -20.59 -1.63 -8.35
N GLU A 209 -21.06 -0.70 -7.52
CA GLU A 209 -21.49 0.65 -7.90
C GLU A 209 -20.64 1.68 -7.14
N ARG A 210 -20.22 2.75 -7.80
CA ARG A 210 -19.60 3.93 -7.16
C ARG A 210 -20.68 4.95 -6.83
N LEU A 211 -20.65 5.50 -5.63
CA LEU A 211 -21.58 6.54 -5.19
C LEU A 211 -20.90 7.48 -4.19
N PRO A 212 -21.41 8.71 -4.01
CA PRO A 212 -20.98 9.60 -2.94
C PRO A 212 -21.12 8.90 -1.58
N GLY A 213 -20.11 8.97 -0.72
CA GLY A 213 -20.10 8.25 0.56
C GLY A 213 -21.24 8.65 1.48
N ARG A 214 -21.66 9.92 1.45
CA ARG A 214 -22.82 10.40 2.22
C ARG A 214 -24.12 9.76 1.74
N GLU A 215 -24.31 9.63 0.43
CA GLU A 215 -25.49 8.96 -0.14
C GLU A 215 -25.53 7.48 0.31
N ALA A 216 -24.38 6.80 0.34
CA ALA A 216 -24.30 5.44 0.86
C ALA A 216 -24.73 5.34 2.33
N ALA A 217 -24.29 6.29 3.18
CA ALA A 217 -24.64 6.34 4.59
C ALA A 217 -26.13 6.69 4.84
N GLU A 218 -26.76 7.45 3.93
CA GLU A 218 -28.19 7.75 3.97
C GLU A 218 -29.03 6.55 3.51
N ARG A 219 -28.57 5.84 2.48
CA ARG A 219 -29.27 4.68 1.91
C ARG A 219 -29.25 3.45 2.83
N TYR A 220 -28.16 3.26 3.57
CA TYR A 220 -27.95 2.05 4.38
C TYR A 220 -27.74 2.40 5.86
N PRO A 221 -28.72 2.09 6.74
CA PRO A 221 -28.60 2.36 8.18
C PRO A 221 -27.48 1.61 8.90
N ARG A 222 -26.93 0.55 8.29
CA ARG A 222 -25.84 -0.27 8.82
C ARG A 222 -24.76 -0.39 7.77
N LEU A 223 -23.71 0.42 7.90
CA LEU A 223 -22.64 0.56 6.91
C LEU A 223 -21.30 0.12 7.48
N MET A 224 -20.60 -0.75 6.76
CA MET A 224 -19.21 -1.13 7.04
C MET A 224 -18.31 -0.46 6.00
N VAL A 225 -17.54 0.52 6.43
CA VAL A 225 -16.60 1.28 5.61
C VAL A 225 -15.24 0.59 5.61
N LEU A 226 -14.86 0.10 4.43
CA LEU A 226 -13.63 -0.60 4.14
C LEU A 226 -12.65 0.29 3.41
N GLY A 227 -11.39 -0.13 3.34
CA GLY A 227 -10.40 0.51 2.51
C GLY A 227 -8.99 0.36 3.05
N GLN A 228 -8.01 0.51 2.16
CA GLN A 228 -6.60 0.42 2.50
C GLN A 228 -6.19 1.41 3.63
N PRO A 229 -5.08 1.13 4.33
CA PRO A 229 -4.45 2.11 5.20
C PRO A 229 -4.23 3.44 4.47
N GLY A 230 -4.59 4.56 5.10
CA GLY A 230 -4.47 5.88 4.49
C GLY A 230 -5.57 6.27 3.48
N ALA A 231 -6.57 5.41 3.23
CA ALA A 231 -7.70 5.74 2.35
C ALA A 231 -8.61 6.87 2.86
N GLY A 232 -8.45 7.33 4.11
CA GLY A 232 -9.25 8.43 4.67
C GLY A 232 -10.51 8.01 5.45
N LYS A 233 -10.67 6.71 5.77
CA LYS A 233 -11.83 6.17 6.53
C LYS A 233 -12.16 6.97 7.80
N THR A 234 -11.20 7.17 8.69
CA THR A 234 -11.38 7.93 9.94
C THR A 234 -11.94 9.33 9.68
N VAL A 235 -11.45 10.01 8.64
CA VAL A 235 -11.89 11.36 8.32
C VAL A 235 -13.30 11.33 7.76
N PHE A 236 -13.61 10.39 6.88
CA PHE A 236 -14.96 10.20 6.37
C PHE A 236 -15.97 9.90 7.49
N LEU A 237 -15.61 9.06 8.45
CA LEU A 237 -16.43 8.80 9.63
C LEU A 237 -16.65 10.07 10.47
N ARG A 238 -15.58 10.87 10.69
CA ARG A 238 -15.66 12.17 11.38
C ARG A 238 -16.55 13.16 10.62
N SER A 239 -16.43 13.24 9.29
CA SER A 239 -17.21 14.18 8.48
C SER A 239 -18.71 13.85 8.53
N LEU A 240 -19.09 12.57 8.51
CA LEU A 240 -20.48 12.14 8.72
C LEU A 240 -21.00 12.50 10.12
N ALA A 241 -20.20 12.27 11.16
CA ALA A 241 -20.58 12.64 12.53
C ALA A 241 -20.77 14.17 12.67
N ILE A 242 -19.91 14.97 12.06
CA ILE A 242 -20.03 16.45 12.04
C ILE A 242 -21.27 16.89 11.26
N ALA A 243 -21.51 16.32 10.07
CA ALA A 243 -22.70 16.61 9.28
C ALA A 243 -23.98 16.27 10.07
N CYS A 244 -23.96 15.20 10.86
CA CYS A 244 -25.06 14.87 11.78
C CYS A 244 -25.21 15.88 12.91
N ALA A 245 -24.10 16.27 13.54
CA ALA A 245 -24.10 17.29 14.58
C ALA A 245 -24.62 18.65 14.07
N ARG A 246 -24.41 18.97 12.79
CA ARG A 246 -24.89 20.20 12.14
C ARG A 246 -26.34 20.12 11.66
N GLY A 247 -26.95 18.93 11.67
CA GLY A 247 -28.30 18.71 11.15
C GLY A 247 -28.36 18.60 9.62
N GLU A 248 -27.22 18.38 8.96
CA GLU A 248 -27.13 18.19 7.51
C GLU A 248 -27.40 16.72 7.15
N PHE A 249 -26.91 15.78 7.96
CA PHE A 249 -27.06 14.33 7.78
C PHE A 249 -27.86 13.73 8.94
N LEU A 250 -28.92 12.97 8.67
CA LEU A 250 -29.79 12.42 9.73
C LEU A 250 -30.18 13.47 10.80
N PRO A 251 -30.87 14.57 10.43
CA PRO A 251 -31.10 15.73 11.31
C PRO A 251 -31.85 15.42 12.61
N GLN A 252 -32.59 14.32 12.64
CA GLN A 252 -33.34 13.87 13.80
C GLN A 252 -32.50 13.03 14.77
N SER A 253 -31.28 12.65 14.38
CA SER A 253 -30.40 11.79 15.15
C SER A 253 -29.38 12.59 15.95
N PHE A 254 -28.64 11.91 16.83
CA PHE A 254 -27.48 12.45 17.53
C PHE A 254 -26.26 11.52 17.31
N PRO A 255 -25.08 12.08 16.97
CA PRO A 255 -23.89 11.29 16.68
C PRO A 255 -23.10 10.94 17.94
N VAL A 256 -22.67 9.68 18.04
CA VAL A 256 -21.64 9.23 18.99
C VAL A 256 -20.52 8.60 18.18
N LEU A 257 -19.35 9.25 18.17
CA LEU A 257 -18.15 8.75 17.51
C LEU A 257 -17.22 8.13 18.55
N VAL A 258 -16.81 6.89 18.30
CA VAL A 258 -15.91 6.14 19.17
C VAL A 258 -14.71 5.70 18.36
N ASN A 259 -13.54 6.23 18.70
CA ASN A 259 -12.26 5.72 18.19
C ASN A 259 -11.87 4.51 19.04
N LEU A 260 -12.14 3.30 18.53
CA LEU A 260 -11.91 2.06 19.28
C LEU A 260 -10.43 1.89 19.67
N PRO A 261 -9.44 2.14 18.80
CA PRO A 261 -8.02 2.11 19.17
C PRO A 261 -7.62 2.96 20.37
N ASN A 262 -8.32 4.09 20.62
CA ASN A 262 -7.99 5.01 21.70
C ASN A 262 -8.61 4.60 23.05
N LEU A 263 -9.44 3.55 23.08
CA LEU A 263 -10.03 3.06 24.33
C LEU A 263 -9.07 2.13 25.06
N HIS A 264 -9.05 2.25 26.39
CA HIS A 264 -8.36 1.29 27.24
C HIS A 264 -9.27 0.08 27.49
N PHE A 265 -8.88 -1.07 26.97
CA PHE A 265 -9.58 -2.33 27.17
C PHE A 265 -8.83 -3.18 28.19
N GLU A 266 -9.30 -3.19 29.44
CA GLU A 266 -8.90 -4.24 30.37
C GLU A 266 -9.55 -5.56 29.93
N ALA A 267 -8.84 -6.68 30.09
CA ALA A 267 -9.04 -7.91 29.32
C ALA A 267 -10.43 -8.58 29.45
N THR A 268 -11.31 -8.15 30.36
CA THR A 268 -12.62 -8.76 30.61
C THR A 268 -13.77 -7.81 30.93
N ASP A 269 -13.51 -6.51 31.18
CA ASP A 269 -14.48 -5.65 31.89
C ASP A 269 -15.10 -4.56 31.01
N PHE A 270 -14.69 -4.45 29.74
CA PHE A 270 -15.29 -3.48 28.82
C PHE A 270 -16.72 -3.88 28.44
N SER A 271 -17.67 -2.97 28.62
CA SER A 271 -19.05 -3.09 28.14
C SER A 271 -19.42 -1.90 27.29
N LEU A 272 -19.67 -2.12 25.99
CA LEU A 272 -20.11 -1.07 25.08
C LEU A 272 -21.37 -0.35 25.58
N SER A 273 -22.29 -1.09 26.21
CA SER A 273 -23.53 -0.50 26.75
C SER A 273 -23.25 0.44 27.92
N GLN A 274 -22.35 0.07 28.83
CA GLN A 274 -21.97 0.93 29.96
C GLN A 274 -21.17 2.16 29.49
N TYR A 275 -20.28 1.97 28.51
CA TYR A 275 -19.55 3.07 27.89
C TYR A 275 -20.50 4.09 27.27
N LEU A 276 -21.48 3.64 26.47
CA LEU A 276 -22.47 4.54 25.86
C LEU A 276 -23.39 5.19 26.89
N GLN A 277 -23.78 4.48 27.95
CA GLN A 277 -24.54 5.09 29.06
C GLN A 277 -23.77 6.23 29.70
N PHE A 278 -22.48 6.02 29.97
CA PHE A 278 -21.60 7.04 30.52
C PHE A 278 -21.44 8.25 29.57
N GLU A 279 -21.12 8.00 28.29
CA GLU A 279 -20.97 9.07 27.29
C GLU A 279 -22.24 9.93 27.15
N LEU A 280 -23.40 9.27 27.10
CA LEU A 280 -24.70 9.94 27.01
C LEU A 280 -25.14 10.61 28.33
N GLY A 281 -24.42 10.40 29.44
CA GLY A 281 -24.77 10.94 30.75
C GLY A 281 -26.01 10.29 31.37
N LEU A 282 -26.27 9.02 31.03
CA LEU A 282 -27.44 8.24 31.46
C LEU A 282 -27.05 7.31 32.61
N GLY A 283 -27.49 7.66 33.83
CA GLY A 283 -27.21 6.89 35.05
C GLY A 283 -28.17 5.73 35.33
N HIS A 284 -29.34 5.68 34.69
CA HIS A 284 -30.37 4.64 34.90
C HIS A 284 -30.55 3.76 33.66
N SER A 285 -30.53 2.43 33.84
CA SER A 285 -30.66 1.44 32.76
C SER A 285 -31.95 1.59 31.95
N LEU A 286 -33.08 1.90 32.59
CA LEU A 286 -34.39 1.94 31.94
C LEU A 286 -34.56 3.17 31.02
N GLN A 287 -34.01 4.33 31.40
CA GLN A 287 -33.97 5.51 30.53
C GLN A 287 -32.98 5.32 29.37
N ALA A 288 -31.83 4.70 29.64
CA ALA A 288 -30.88 4.33 28.60
C ALA A 288 -31.51 3.40 27.56
N GLU A 289 -32.24 2.37 27.98
CA GLU A 289 -32.97 1.50 27.04
C GLU A 289 -34.02 2.26 26.24
N ARG A 290 -34.77 3.19 26.86
CA ARG A 290 -35.74 4.02 26.11
C ARG A 290 -35.08 4.89 25.05
N VAL A 291 -33.97 5.55 25.39
CA VAL A 291 -33.21 6.39 24.45
C VAL A 291 -32.64 5.55 23.31
N LEU A 292 -32.01 4.42 23.62
CA LEU A 292 -31.44 3.52 22.61
C LEU A 292 -32.51 2.86 21.73
N ASN A 293 -33.71 2.61 22.24
CA ASN A 293 -34.83 2.08 21.43
C ASN A 293 -35.53 3.14 20.57
N ALA A 294 -35.29 4.44 20.80
CA ALA A 294 -35.95 5.52 20.07
C ALA A 294 -35.51 5.64 18.60
N GLY A 295 -34.43 4.96 18.19
CA GLY A 295 -33.94 4.96 16.82
C GLY A 295 -33.30 6.30 16.38
N LYS A 296 -32.82 7.10 17.34
CA LYS A 296 -32.24 8.44 17.10
C LYS A 296 -30.72 8.46 17.27
N LEU A 297 -30.07 7.33 17.56
CA LEU A 297 -28.62 7.27 17.66
C LEU A 297 -27.98 7.05 16.28
N LEU A 298 -26.94 7.82 15.97
CA LEU A 298 -25.94 7.47 14.97
C LEU A 298 -24.67 7.05 15.72
N LEU A 299 -24.39 5.75 15.77
CA LEU A 299 -23.18 5.21 16.39
C LEU A 299 -22.12 4.96 15.33
N VAL A 300 -21.00 5.66 15.45
CA VAL A 300 -19.84 5.54 14.54
C VAL A 300 -18.69 4.92 15.32
N LEU A 301 -18.23 3.72 14.92
CA LEU A 301 -17.10 3.03 15.54
C LEU A 301 -15.94 2.95 14.55
N ASP A 302 -14.85 3.62 14.85
CA ASP A 302 -13.66 3.67 13.99
C ASP A 302 -12.61 2.63 14.44
N GLY A 303 -12.11 1.82 13.50
CA GLY A 303 -10.97 0.92 13.69
C GLY A 303 -11.29 -0.42 14.36
N ILE A 304 -12.32 -1.15 13.89
CA ILE A 304 -12.72 -2.43 14.53
C ILE A 304 -11.65 -3.54 14.43
N ASP A 305 -10.80 -3.49 13.42
CA ASP A 305 -9.67 -4.38 13.17
C ASP A 305 -8.41 -3.98 13.94
N GLU A 306 -8.34 -2.73 14.36
CA GLU A 306 -7.23 -2.18 15.13
C GLU A 306 -7.33 -2.44 16.65
N LEU A 307 -8.38 -3.12 17.09
CA LEU A 307 -8.61 -3.53 18.49
C LEU A 307 -7.48 -4.44 19.02
N PRO A 308 -7.15 -4.38 20.33
CA PRO A 308 -6.17 -5.28 20.94
C PRO A 308 -6.58 -6.75 20.84
N GLU A 309 -5.63 -7.63 20.52
CA GLU A 309 -5.91 -9.04 20.21
C GLU A 309 -6.71 -9.79 21.27
N GLN A 310 -6.41 -9.58 22.56
CA GLN A 310 -7.02 -10.33 23.66
C GLN A 310 -8.54 -10.09 23.77
N PRO A 311 -9.03 -8.83 23.90
CA PRO A 311 -10.46 -8.57 23.99
C PRO A 311 -11.17 -8.43 22.62
N ARG A 312 -10.44 -8.37 21.49
CA ARG A 312 -11.00 -8.08 20.14
C ARG A 312 -12.26 -8.88 19.82
N ARG A 313 -12.20 -10.22 19.93
CA ARG A 313 -13.34 -11.09 19.60
C ARG A 313 -14.55 -10.82 20.50
N HIS A 314 -14.31 -10.58 21.78
CA HIS A 314 -15.36 -10.27 22.75
C HIS A 314 -16.01 -8.92 22.45
N ILE A 315 -15.22 -7.88 22.18
CA ILE A 315 -15.71 -6.53 21.82
C ILE A 315 -16.50 -6.57 20.51
N GLN A 316 -15.99 -7.25 19.47
CA GLN A 316 -16.71 -7.37 18.19
C GLN A 316 -18.04 -8.12 18.35
N GLN A 317 -18.10 -9.14 19.22
CA GLN A 317 -19.34 -9.80 19.58
C GLN A 317 -20.31 -8.84 20.30
N GLN A 318 -19.84 -8.08 21.29
CA GLN A 318 -20.67 -7.08 21.97
C GLN A 318 -21.23 -6.04 21.01
N ILE A 319 -20.43 -5.55 20.05
CA ILE A 319 -20.89 -4.62 19.01
C ILE A 319 -22.01 -5.25 18.20
N ARG A 320 -21.85 -6.49 17.73
CA ARG A 320 -22.91 -7.18 16.98
C ARG A 320 -24.18 -7.32 17.81
N ASP A 321 -24.06 -7.79 19.04
CA ASP A 321 -25.21 -8.03 19.90
C ASP A 321 -25.93 -6.71 20.25
N PHE A 322 -25.18 -5.61 20.41
CA PHE A 322 -25.73 -4.27 20.56
C PHE A 322 -26.50 -3.79 19.31
N VAL A 323 -25.92 -3.96 18.11
CA VAL A 323 -26.55 -3.60 16.84
C VAL A 323 -27.84 -4.39 16.61
N LEU A 324 -27.86 -5.67 16.99
CA LEU A 324 -29.05 -6.51 16.89
C LEU A 324 -30.13 -6.09 17.88
N LYS A 325 -29.74 -5.78 19.13
CA LYS A 325 -30.67 -5.33 20.18
C LYS A 325 -31.32 -3.98 19.83
N TYR A 326 -30.55 -3.02 19.33
CA TYR A 326 -31.00 -1.65 19.07
C TYR A 326 -31.04 -1.31 17.57
N SER A 327 -31.68 -2.18 16.79
CA SER A 327 -31.65 -2.20 15.31
C SER A 327 -32.29 -0.98 14.61
N ASN A 328 -33.07 -0.17 15.33
CA ASN A 328 -33.69 1.06 14.79
C ASN A 328 -32.70 2.23 14.65
N ASN A 329 -31.47 2.10 15.15
CA ASN A 329 -30.44 3.14 15.07
C ASN A 329 -29.56 3.00 13.83
N HIS A 330 -28.79 4.05 13.54
CA HIS A 330 -27.81 4.06 12.46
C HIS A 330 -26.45 3.66 13.01
N PHE A 331 -25.75 2.78 12.29
CA PHE A 331 -24.47 2.21 12.68
C PHE A 331 -23.48 2.31 11.52
N ILE A 332 -22.34 2.93 11.78
CA ILE A 332 -21.24 3.02 10.81
C ILE A 332 -20.00 2.45 11.48
N LEU A 333 -19.43 1.41 10.90
CA LEU A 333 -18.21 0.75 11.37
C LEU A 333 -17.10 0.97 10.33
N SER A 334 -15.84 1.05 10.73
CA SER A 334 -14.71 1.02 9.79
C SER A 334 -13.76 -0.15 10.03
N SER A 335 -13.20 -0.68 8.93
CA SER A 335 -12.17 -1.72 8.93
C SER A 335 -11.26 -1.61 7.71
N HIS A 336 -10.07 -2.22 7.69
CA HIS A 336 -9.28 -2.33 6.47
C HIS A 336 -9.89 -3.28 5.44
N THR A 337 -10.42 -4.42 5.90
CA THR A 337 -10.88 -5.52 5.04
C THR A 337 -12.18 -6.15 5.56
N GLN A 338 -12.80 -7.04 4.80
CA GLN A 338 -13.95 -7.83 5.31
C GLN A 338 -13.52 -8.97 6.27
N LEU A 339 -12.20 -9.18 6.44
CA LEU A 339 -11.59 -10.30 7.15
C LEU A 339 -11.42 -10.01 8.65
N THR A 340 -12.53 -9.80 9.33
CA THR A 340 -12.57 -9.61 10.79
C THR A 340 -12.83 -10.93 11.52
N ASP A 341 -12.37 -11.04 12.77
CA ASP A 341 -12.62 -12.21 13.65
C ASP A 341 -14.13 -12.50 13.83
N TYR A 342 -15.00 -11.50 13.64
CA TYR A 342 -16.45 -11.61 13.77
C TYR A 342 -17.22 -11.09 12.56
N SER A 343 -18.35 -11.74 12.21
CA SER A 343 -19.15 -11.40 11.03
C SER A 343 -20.22 -10.37 11.31
N PHE A 344 -20.41 -9.46 10.37
CA PHE A 344 -21.45 -8.42 10.39
C PHE A 344 -22.40 -8.60 9.19
N PRO A 345 -23.17 -9.71 9.11
CA PRO A 345 -23.94 -10.07 7.91
C PRO A 345 -25.07 -9.08 7.59
N THR A 346 -25.54 -8.33 8.59
CA THR A 346 -26.61 -7.34 8.49
C THR A 346 -26.15 -5.98 7.95
N PHE A 347 -24.84 -5.79 7.79
CA PHE A 347 -24.25 -4.56 7.26
C PHE A 347 -24.15 -4.63 5.73
N GLU A 348 -24.23 -3.45 5.12
CA GLU A 348 -23.78 -3.24 3.75
C GLU A 348 -22.31 -2.82 3.78
N TYR A 349 -21.51 -3.39 2.87
CA TYR A 349 -20.07 -3.17 2.83
C TYR A 349 -19.75 -2.20 1.71
N VAL A 350 -18.98 -1.16 2.04
CA VAL A 350 -18.51 -0.17 1.07
C VAL A 350 -17.01 0.02 1.20
N GLU A 351 -16.31 0.24 0.11
CA GLU A 351 -14.87 0.55 0.10
C GLU A 351 -14.69 2.01 -0.28
N VAL A 352 -13.88 2.75 0.47
CA VAL A 352 -13.52 4.12 0.08
C VAL A 352 -12.84 4.10 -1.28
N ALA A 353 -13.40 4.86 -2.23
CA ALA A 353 -12.90 4.93 -3.59
C ALA A 353 -11.62 5.76 -3.68
N ALA A 354 -10.86 5.53 -4.75
CA ALA A 354 -9.79 6.42 -5.15
C ALA A 354 -10.36 7.82 -5.44
N LEU A 355 -9.66 8.86 -5.00
CA LEU A 355 -10.06 10.25 -5.16
C LEU A 355 -10.23 10.58 -6.65
N SER A 356 -11.35 11.24 -7.00
CA SER A 356 -11.51 11.86 -8.31
C SER A 356 -10.64 13.11 -8.45
N ASP A 357 -10.44 13.61 -9.67
CA ASP A 357 -9.69 14.85 -9.90
C ASP A 357 -10.27 16.07 -9.16
N GLU A 358 -11.60 16.08 -8.98
CA GLU A 358 -12.31 17.09 -8.18
C GLU A 358 -11.98 16.94 -6.69
N GLN A 359 -12.06 15.71 -6.15
CA GLN A 359 -11.70 15.43 -4.76
C GLN A 359 -10.22 15.69 -4.45
N ILE A 360 -9.33 15.48 -5.42
CA ILE A 360 -7.91 15.84 -5.33
C ILE A 360 -7.77 17.36 -5.21
N ALA A 361 -8.47 18.13 -6.06
CA ALA A 361 -8.43 19.60 -6.00
C ALA A 361 -8.97 20.13 -4.68
N ASP A 362 -10.11 19.62 -4.21
CA ASP A 362 -10.72 20.01 -2.94
C ASP A 362 -9.80 19.70 -1.76
N PHE A 363 -9.22 18.49 -1.74
CA PHE A 363 -8.27 18.11 -0.70
C PHE A 363 -7.05 19.03 -0.69
N SER A 364 -6.45 19.29 -1.86
CA SER A 364 -5.29 20.18 -1.98
C SER A 364 -5.61 21.60 -1.52
N ASN A 365 -6.77 22.15 -1.89
CA ASN A 365 -7.22 23.47 -1.44
C ASN A 365 -7.28 23.52 0.09
N VAL A 366 -7.97 22.56 0.72
CA VAL A 366 -8.07 22.50 2.19
C VAL A 366 -6.70 22.37 2.84
N TRP A 367 -5.82 21.55 2.27
CA TRP A 367 -4.48 21.32 2.79
C TRP A 367 -3.61 22.58 2.75
N PHE A 368 -3.56 23.28 1.62
CA PHE A 368 -2.75 24.49 1.46
C PHE A 368 -3.34 25.69 2.20
N SER A 369 -4.65 25.86 2.24
CA SER A 369 -5.28 26.93 3.03
C SER A 369 -5.01 26.77 4.54
N ALA A 370 -4.91 25.55 5.04
CA ALA A 370 -4.47 25.29 6.42
C ALA A 370 -2.96 25.50 6.62
N SER A 371 -2.18 25.36 5.55
CA SER A 371 -0.71 25.33 5.59
C SER A 371 -0.03 26.64 5.17
N VAL A 372 -0.76 27.58 4.60
CA VAL A 372 -0.23 28.86 4.12
C VAL A 372 -1.09 29.98 4.71
N PRO A 373 -0.53 30.87 5.55
CA PRO A 373 -1.32 31.91 6.21
C PRO A 373 -1.97 32.92 5.27
N ASP A 374 -1.34 33.22 4.14
CA ASP A 374 -1.86 34.16 3.13
C ASP A 374 -2.79 33.42 2.14
N PRO A 375 -4.10 33.75 2.07
CA PRO A 375 -5.06 33.10 1.18
C PRO A 375 -4.68 33.16 -0.30
N ASP A 376 -4.21 34.32 -0.78
CA ASP A 376 -3.85 34.50 -2.19
C ASP A 376 -2.60 33.66 -2.53
N GLN A 377 -1.71 33.48 -1.56
CA GLN A 377 -0.55 32.61 -1.71
C GLN A 377 -0.94 31.14 -1.64
N ALA A 378 -1.88 30.76 -0.75
CA ALA A 378 -2.39 29.41 -0.63
C ALA A 378 -3.06 28.94 -1.92
N GLU A 379 -3.91 29.80 -2.51
CA GLU A 379 -4.58 29.53 -3.78
C GLU A 379 -3.56 29.36 -4.91
N ARG A 380 -2.60 30.30 -5.05
CA ARG A 380 -1.52 30.20 -6.05
C ARG A 380 -0.73 28.90 -5.92
N GLN A 381 -0.30 28.55 -4.70
CA GLN A 381 0.44 27.31 -4.47
C GLN A 381 -0.38 26.06 -4.79
N THR A 382 -1.69 26.09 -4.50
CA THR A 382 -2.57 24.97 -4.83
C THR A 382 -2.69 24.80 -6.33
N GLN A 383 -2.91 25.89 -7.08
CA GLN A 383 -3.00 25.84 -8.54
C GLN A 383 -1.69 25.37 -9.18
N GLU A 384 -0.55 25.86 -8.70
CA GLU A 384 0.76 25.39 -9.17
C GLU A 384 0.97 23.90 -8.87
N PHE A 385 0.65 23.46 -7.65
CA PHE A 385 0.74 22.05 -7.27
C PHE A 385 -0.13 21.17 -8.19
N LEU A 386 -1.40 21.53 -8.39
CA LEU A 386 -2.32 20.78 -9.24
C LEU A 386 -1.86 20.77 -10.70
N SER A 387 -1.34 21.89 -11.22
CA SER A 387 -0.79 21.95 -12.58
C SER A 387 0.40 21.00 -12.77
N ARG A 388 1.27 20.88 -11.75
CA ARG A 388 2.43 19.99 -11.78
C ARG A 388 2.01 18.54 -11.62
N LEU A 389 1.07 18.26 -10.70
CA LEU A 389 0.57 16.90 -10.49
C LEU A 389 -0.11 16.35 -11.75
N ARG A 390 -0.80 17.21 -12.52
CA ARG A 390 -1.45 16.85 -13.79
C ARG A 390 -0.51 16.82 -15.00
N SER A 391 0.77 17.17 -14.82
CA SER A 391 1.72 17.19 -15.93
C SER A 391 2.10 15.76 -16.35
N PRO A 392 2.41 15.52 -17.64
CA PRO A 392 2.81 14.19 -18.12
C PRO A 392 4.03 13.61 -17.36
N GLU A 393 4.95 14.49 -16.94
CA GLU A 393 6.15 14.13 -16.20
C GLU A 393 5.84 13.57 -14.80
N ALA A 394 4.78 14.07 -14.15
CA ALA A 394 4.36 13.65 -12.81
C ALA A 394 3.36 12.47 -12.83
N SER A 395 3.10 11.86 -13.98
CA SER A 395 2.12 10.78 -14.16
C SER A 395 2.26 9.63 -13.16
N LYS A 396 3.50 9.24 -12.79
CA LYS A 396 3.77 8.21 -11.78
C LYS A 396 3.27 8.62 -10.38
N ILE A 397 3.49 9.88 -9.99
CA ILE A 397 3.00 10.41 -8.71
C ILE A 397 1.48 10.58 -8.75
N ALA A 398 0.95 11.12 -9.85
CA ALA A 398 -0.48 11.29 -10.04
C ALA A 398 -1.25 9.96 -9.89
N ALA A 399 -0.71 8.88 -10.44
CA ALA A 399 -1.31 7.54 -10.33
C ALA A 399 -1.47 7.03 -8.89
N ILE A 400 -0.60 7.46 -7.97
CA ILE A 400 -0.64 7.03 -6.56
C ILE A 400 -1.28 8.08 -5.63
N ALA A 401 -1.26 9.35 -6.01
CA ALA A 401 -1.81 10.48 -5.25
C ALA A 401 -3.34 10.53 -5.29
N VAL A 402 -3.97 9.38 -5.57
CA VAL A 402 -5.41 9.14 -5.54
C VAL A 402 -5.89 8.64 -4.18
N THR A 403 -5.01 8.61 -3.18
CA THR A 403 -5.35 8.31 -1.77
C THR A 403 -5.02 9.51 -0.88
N PRO A 404 -5.83 9.83 0.15
CA PRO A 404 -5.58 10.99 1.00
C PRO A 404 -4.18 11.03 1.63
N THR A 405 -3.64 9.90 2.08
CA THR A 405 -2.29 9.88 2.66
C THR A 405 -1.20 10.21 1.65
N LEU A 406 -1.22 9.60 0.46
CA LEU A 406 -0.20 9.84 -0.57
C LEU A 406 -0.35 11.24 -1.18
N LEU A 407 -1.57 11.74 -1.33
CA LEU A 407 -1.81 13.12 -1.73
C LEU A 407 -1.29 14.11 -0.68
N SER A 408 -1.50 13.83 0.61
CA SER A 408 -0.94 14.63 1.69
C SER A 408 0.59 14.62 1.71
N PHE A 409 1.25 13.50 1.38
CA PHE A 409 2.70 13.44 1.16
C PHE A 409 3.15 14.33 -0.01
N ALA A 410 2.46 14.25 -1.14
CA ALA A 410 2.76 15.10 -2.29
C ALA A 410 2.60 16.59 -1.96
N CYS A 411 1.51 16.98 -1.28
CA CYS A 411 1.29 18.35 -0.81
C CYS A 411 2.40 18.80 0.16
N PHE A 412 2.76 17.95 1.11
CA PHE A 412 3.81 18.22 2.10
C PHE A 412 5.17 18.44 1.45
N VAL A 413 5.61 17.52 0.58
CA VAL A 413 6.90 17.66 -0.10
C VAL A 413 6.91 18.90 -0.99
N TYR A 414 5.81 19.19 -1.69
CA TYR A 414 5.69 20.40 -2.50
C TYR A 414 5.74 21.69 -1.65
N SER A 415 5.13 21.71 -0.47
CA SER A 415 5.15 22.88 0.40
C SER A 415 6.54 23.20 0.91
N GLU A 416 7.33 22.16 1.24
CA GLU A 416 8.69 22.30 1.76
C GLU A 416 9.71 22.61 0.66
N LEU A 417 9.66 21.90 -0.47
CA LEU A 417 10.71 21.95 -1.49
C LEU A 417 10.38 22.82 -2.70
N ARG A 418 9.12 23.23 -2.87
CA ARG A 418 8.61 23.88 -4.11
C ARG A 418 8.83 23.06 -5.38
N ILE A 419 9.09 21.77 -5.24
CA ILE A 419 9.30 20.80 -6.31
C ILE A 419 8.49 19.56 -5.97
N LEU A 420 7.73 19.07 -6.95
CA LEU A 420 7.08 17.77 -6.85
C LEU A 420 8.06 16.74 -7.42
N PRO A 421 8.53 15.76 -6.63
CA PRO A 421 9.42 14.74 -7.15
C PRO A 421 8.76 13.97 -8.30
N LEU A 422 9.53 13.58 -9.31
CA LEU A 422 8.99 12.83 -10.47
C LEU A 422 9.06 11.31 -10.25
N GLN A 423 9.91 10.86 -9.32
CA GLN A 423 10.02 9.47 -8.93
C GLN A 423 9.41 9.21 -7.55
N LEU A 424 8.79 8.04 -7.41
CA LEU A 424 8.21 7.58 -6.14
C LEU A 424 9.26 7.46 -5.04
N TYR A 425 10.47 7.03 -5.41
CA TYR A 425 11.59 6.89 -4.48
C TYR A 425 11.85 8.21 -3.74
N ASP A 426 12.02 9.30 -4.48
CA ASP A 426 12.31 10.62 -3.92
C ASP A 426 11.18 11.08 -2.97
N LEU A 427 9.92 10.87 -3.36
CA LEU A 427 8.76 11.19 -2.52
C LEU A 427 8.83 10.46 -1.17
N TYR A 428 9.08 9.14 -1.18
CA TYR A 428 9.20 8.35 0.04
C TYR A 428 10.44 8.71 0.85
N GLU A 429 11.57 8.98 0.22
CA GLU A 429 12.79 9.38 0.91
C GLU A 429 12.57 10.67 1.71
N TYR A 430 12.00 11.70 1.08
CA TYR A 430 11.70 12.95 1.79
C TYR A 430 10.69 12.74 2.92
N CYS A 431 9.60 12.00 2.64
CA CYS A 431 8.54 11.79 3.64
C CYS A 431 9.02 10.97 4.84
N LEU A 432 9.76 9.88 4.62
CA LEU A 432 10.26 9.05 5.70
C LEU A 432 11.33 9.76 6.53
N ASN A 433 12.16 10.60 5.91
CA ASN A 433 13.20 11.34 6.63
C ASN A 433 12.54 12.28 7.63
N PHE A 434 11.43 12.89 7.24
CA PHE A 434 10.64 13.73 8.11
C PHE A 434 9.84 12.93 9.15
N LEU A 435 9.08 11.91 8.73
CA LEU A 435 8.21 11.13 9.62
C LEU A 435 8.98 10.40 10.71
N LEU A 436 10.12 9.80 10.35
CA LEU A 436 10.95 9.10 11.31
C LEU A 436 11.69 10.07 12.23
N ASP A 437 11.98 11.31 11.83
CA ASP A 437 12.62 12.28 12.72
C ASP A 437 11.68 12.81 13.81
N ILE A 438 10.36 12.69 13.61
CA ILE A 438 9.37 13.07 14.63
C ILE A 438 9.37 12.02 15.76
N PRO A 439 9.51 12.43 17.03
CA PRO A 439 9.37 11.51 18.16
C PRO A 439 7.95 10.92 18.19
N PRO A 440 7.81 9.60 18.41
CA PRO A 440 6.50 8.97 18.44
C PRO A 440 5.71 9.55 19.61
N GLN A 441 4.47 10.00 19.36
CA GLN A 441 3.54 10.44 20.41
C GLN A 441 2.99 9.23 21.19
N ALA A 442 3.90 8.48 21.82
CA ALA A 442 3.66 7.22 22.49
C ALA A 442 3.86 7.34 24.01
N ASP A 443 3.54 6.28 24.75
CA ASP A 443 4.00 6.14 26.13
C ASP A 443 5.54 6.22 26.23
N ALA A 444 6.02 6.56 27.43
CA ALA A 444 7.44 6.79 27.69
C ALA A 444 8.31 5.56 27.36
N GLU A 445 7.77 4.34 27.53
CA GLU A 445 8.48 3.09 27.21
C GLU A 445 8.69 2.92 25.71
N THR A 446 7.66 3.23 24.91
CA THR A 446 7.72 3.18 23.45
C THR A 446 8.64 4.27 22.89
N GLN A 447 8.59 5.48 23.45
CA GLN A 447 9.54 6.54 23.10
C GLN A 447 10.98 6.13 23.42
N ALA A 448 11.23 5.57 24.60
CA ALA A 448 12.56 5.09 24.97
C ALA A 448 13.07 3.99 24.02
N ALA A 449 12.26 2.96 23.79
CA ALA A 449 12.64 1.79 23.01
C ALA A 449 12.94 2.08 21.52
N VAL A 450 12.37 3.17 20.97
CA VAL A 450 12.40 3.48 19.53
C VAL A 450 13.13 4.78 19.23
N TYR A 451 12.82 5.88 19.93
CA TYR A 451 13.40 7.19 19.61
C TYR A 451 14.72 7.43 20.35
N ASN A 452 14.81 7.02 21.62
CA ASN A 452 16.03 7.25 22.41
C ASN A 452 17.13 6.23 22.05
N ASP A 453 16.75 4.98 21.82
CA ASP A 453 17.74 3.92 21.57
C ASP A 453 18.10 3.72 20.09
N LEU A 454 17.20 4.08 19.17
CA LEU A 454 17.42 3.99 17.72
C LEU A 454 17.45 5.40 17.12
N ASP A 455 18.63 5.84 16.69
CA ASP A 455 18.73 7.05 15.87
C ASP A 455 17.94 6.91 14.55
N LEU A 456 17.85 8.01 13.79
CA LEU A 456 17.12 8.02 12.52
C LEU A 456 17.62 6.94 11.55
N GLN A 457 18.93 6.76 11.43
CA GLN A 457 19.54 5.80 10.51
C GLN A 457 19.19 4.35 10.90
N ARG A 458 19.24 4.01 12.18
CA ARG A 458 18.87 2.67 12.69
C ARG A 458 17.40 2.36 12.46
N ARG A 459 16.52 3.35 12.61
CA ARG A 459 15.08 3.17 12.33
C ARG A 459 14.82 2.83 10.87
N TYR A 460 15.57 3.47 9.97
CA TYR A 460 15.58 3.10 8.55
C TYR A 460 16.10 1.69 8.30
N GLU A 461 17.30 1.39 8.80
CA GLU A 461 17.94 0.09 8.60
C GLU A 461 17.09 -1.07 9.13
N LEU A 462 16.40 -0.88 10.27
CA LEU A 462 15.48 -1.87 10.82
C LEU A 462 14.31 -2.15 9.87
N MET A 463 13.70 -1.10 9.30
CA MET A 463 12.60 -1.27 8.34
C MET A 463 13.09 -1.81 6.99
N SER A 464 14.26 -1.39 6.53
CA SER A 464 14.94 -2.00 5.37
C SER A 464 15.23 -3.47 5.59
N HIS A 465 15.66 -3.88 6.79
CA HIS A 465 15.90 -5.27 7.15
C HIS A 465 14.61 -6.10 7.11
N VAL A 466 13.50 -5.59 7.66
CA VAL A 466 12.19 -6.26 7.56
C VAL A 466 11.75 -6.36 6.10
N ALA A 467 11.91 -5.28 5.32
CA ALA A 467 11.52 -5.20 3.92
C ALA A 467 12.27 -6.22 3.06
N ILE A 468 13.62 -6.21 3.08
CA ILE A 468 14.45 -7.13 2.28
C ILE A 468 14.20 -8.59 2.65
N SER A 469 14.13 -8.90 3.96
CA SER A 469 13.97 -10.28 4.44
C SER A 469 12.63 -10.91 4.06
N THR A 470 11.58 -10.09 3.97
CA THR A 470 10.25 -10.53 3.56
C THR A 470 10.14 -10.61 2.03
N PHE A 471 10.76 -9.67 1.32
CA PHE A 471 10.78 -9.64 -0.14
C PHE A 471 11.54 -10.83 -0.75
N GLU A 472 12.68 -11.23 -0.16
CA GLU A 472 13.44 -12.43 -0.55
C GLU A 472 12.65 -13.73 -0.48
N ARG A 473 11.63 -13.77 0.38
CA ARG A 473 10.75 -14.93 0.53
C ARG A 473 9.46 -14.80 -0.29
N ALA A 474 9.32 -13.73 -1.08
CA ALA A 474 8.07 -13.33 -1.73
C ALA A 474 6.89 -13.23 -0.75
N GLU A 475 7.16 -12.82 0.50
CA GLU A 475 6.18 -12.66 1.58
C GLU A 475 5.77 -11.19 1.69
N PHE A 476 4.78 -10.73 0.92
CA PHE A 476 4.26 -9.36 1.04
C PHE A 476 3.33 -9.19 2.25
N PHE A 477 2.74 -10.30 2.69
CA PHE A 477 1.99 -10.41 3.94
C PHE A 477 2.72 -11.37 4.88
N PHE A 478 2.97 -10.94 6.11
CA PHE A 478 3.76 -11.68 7.08
C PHE A 478 3.08 -11.71 8.45
N THR A 479 3.21 -12.83 9.16
CA THR A 479 2.60 -13.00 10.48
C THR A 479 3.26 -12.10 11.52
N LYS A 480 2.52 -11.74 12.59
CA LYS A 480 3.07 -11.04 13.76
C LYS A 480 4.32 -11.72 14.32
N ARG A 481 4.33 -13.06 14.33
CA ARG A 481 5.47 -13.85 14.80
C ARG A 481 6.71 -13.65 13.93
N GLN A 482 6.55 -13.66 12.61
CA GLN A 482 7.64 -13.35 11.67
C GLN A 482 8.14 -11.91 11.86
N LEU A 483 7.22 -10.94 11.95
CA LEU A 483 7.59 -9.53 12.16
C LEU A 483 8.39 -9.32 13.46
N LEU A 484 7.90 -9.84 14.59
CA LEU A 484 8.62 -9.74 15.86
C LEU A 484 9.97 -10.44 15.82
N ARG A 485 10.09 -11.55 15.08
CA ARG A 485 11.35 -12.26 14.89
C ARG A 485 12.35 -11.41 14.11
N LEU A 486 11.96 -10.81 12.99
CA LEU A 486 12.84 -9.96 12.17
C LEU A 486 13.29 -8.71 12.94
N ILE A 487 12.38 -8.09 13.70
CA ILE A 487 12.72 -6.96 14.58
C ILE A 487 13.74 -7.41 15.64
N ALA A 488 13.50 -8.55 16.30
CA ALA A 488 14.41 -9.09 17.31
C ALA A 488 15.79 -9.44 16.73
N GLU A 489 15.84 -10.04 15.53
CA GLU A 489 17.08 -10.35 14.81
C GLU A 489 17.91 -9.08 14.57
N TYR A 490 17.31 -8.02 14.03
CA TYR A 490 17.99 -6.73 13.83
C TYR A 490 18.49 -6.12 15.16
N LEU A 491 17.64 -6.08 16.19
CA LEU A 491 17.99 -5.52 17.50
C LEU A 491 19.14 -6.28 18.18
N MET A 492 19.23 -7.60 17.99
CA MET A 492 20.35 -8.41 18.51
C MET A 492 21.67 -8.08 17.80
N HIS A 493 21.65 -7.96 16.47
CA HIS A 493 22.84 -7.65 15.68
C HIS A 493 23.39 -6.24 15.98
N TYR A 494 22.50 -5.27 16.19
CA TYR A 494 22.88 -3.88 16.37
C TYR A 494 23.21 -3.50 17.83
N GLY A 495 22.43 -4.00 18.79
CA GLY A 495 22.40 -3.42 20.13
C GLY A 495 23.49 -3.89 21.11
N GLN A 496 24.37 -4.84 20.75
CA GLN A 496 25.10 -5.68 21.72
C GLN A 496 24.20 -6.10 22.90
N ALA A 497 22.90 -6.28 22.65
CA ALA A 497 21.91 -6.49 23.69
C ALA A 497 22.09 -7.91 24.23
N GLN A 498 22.95 -8.06 25.24
CA GLN A 498 22.92 -9.18 26.18
C GLN A 498 21.71 -9.00 27.09
N GLY A 499 20.52 -9.08 26.49
CA GLY A 499 19.25 -9.03 27.19
C GLY A 499 18.65 -10.43 27.28
N ASP A 500 17.92 -10.69 28.36
CA ASP A 500 17.02 -11.82 28.45
C ASP A 500 16.07 -11.83 27.22
N ARG A 501 15.77 -13.02 26.69
CA ARG A 501 14.90 -13.24 25.53
C ARG A 501 13.54 -12.56 25.71
N GLU A 502 13.05 -12.48 26.94
CA GLU A 502 11.80 -11.80 27.27
C GLU A 502 11.87 -10.29 27.07
N GLN A 503 12.96 -9.65 27.49
CA GLN A 503 13.17 -8.21 27.29
C GLN A 503 13.28 -7.85 25.81
N LEU A 504 14.01 -8.66 25.02
CA LEU A 504 14.12 -8.47 23.57
C LEU A 504 12.76 -8.59 22.87
N LEU A 505 11.94 -9.56 23.28
CA LEU A 505 10.58 -9.72 22.76
C LEU A 505 9.70 -8.54 23.14
N GLN A 506 9.79 -8.06 24.37
CA GLN A 506 9.02 -6.89 24.83
C GLN A 506 9.40 -5.64 24.04
N ARG A 507 10.70 -5.39 23.86
CA ARG A 507 11.20 -4.30 23.03
C ARG A 507 10.75 -4.42 21.58
N SER A 508 10.78 -5.62 21.02
CA SER A 508 10.27 -5.88 19.66
C SER A 508 8.77 -5.57 19.52
N ARG A 509 7.98 -5.79 20.58
CA ARG A 509 6.55 -5.42 20.59
C ARG A 509 6.34 -3.91 20.60
N LEU A 510 7.17 -3.16 21.34
CA LEU A 510 7.15 -1.69 21.38
C LEU A 510 7.54 -1.10 20.02
N VAL A 511 8.63 -1.59 19.42
CA VAL A 511 9.07 -1.20 18.07
C VAL A 511 7.95 -1.44 17.05
N ARG A 512 7.38 -2.65 17.03
CA ARG A 512 6.22 -2.97 16.17
C ARG A 512 5.07 -1.99 16.39
N HIS A 513 4.74 -1.70 17.66
CA HIS A 513 3.67 -0.77 18.01
C HIS A 513 3.95 0.62 17.41
N ALA A 514 5.16 1.15 17.55
CA ALA A 514 5.54 2.43 16.98
C ALA A 514 5.43 2.50 15.46
N PHE A 515 5.95 1.48 14.76
CA PHE A 515 5.87 1.43 13.29
C PHE A 515 4.46 1.20 12.74
N THR A 516 3.56 0.63 13.54
CA THR A 516 2.15 0.42 13.16
C THR A 516 1.29 1.64 13.47
N LYS A 517 1.44 2.23 14.67
CA LYS A 517 0.52 3.25 15.20
C LYS A 517 1.01 4.68 14.99
N HIS A 518 2.29 4.95 15.24
CA HIS A 518 2.87 6.29 15.14
C HIS A 518 3.35 6.58 13.72
N TYR A 519 4.29 5.79 13.22
CA TYR A 519 4.88 6.03 11.89
C TYR A 519 3.99 5.54 10.75
N LYS A 520 3.03 4.64 11.03
CA LYS A 520 2.10 4.07 10.04
C LYS A 520 2.82 3.52 8.80
N LEU A 521 3.95 2.86 9.00
CA LEU A 521 4.68 2.17 7.92
C LEU A 521 4.18 0.73 7.73
N LEU A 522 3.66 0.15 8.80
CA LEU A 522 3.08 -1.20 8.83
C LEU A 522 1.59 -1.13 9.18
N SER A 523 0.82 -2.11 8.70
CA SER A 523 -0.59 -2.27 9.06
C SER A 523 -0.92 -3.74 9.28
N GLU A 524 -1.80 -4.02 10.25
CA GLU A 524 -2.40 -5.33 10.44
C GLU A 524 -3.58 -5.48 9.47
N ARG A 525 -3.35 -6.18 8.35
CA ARG A 525 -4.33 -6.35 7.25
C ARG A 525 -5.48 -7.29 7.60
N ALA A 526 -5.20 -8.23 8.49
CA ALA A 526 -6.14 -9.19 9.05
C ALA A 526 -5.56 -9.71 10.38
N PRO A 527 -6.33 -10.41 11.23
CA PRO A 527 -5.87 -10.82 12.55
C PRO A 527 -4.48 -11.47 12.56
N ARG A 528 -3.51 -10.80 13.19
CA ARG A 528 -2.08 -11.19 13.29
C ARG A 528 -1.33 -11.29 11.96
N LEU A 529 -1.88 -10.78 10.87
CA LEU A 529 -1.26 -10.71 9.55
C LEU A 529 -0.94 -9.24 9.22
N TYR A 530 0.33 -8.97 8.96
CA TYR A 530 0.88 -7.63 8.75
C TYR A 530 1.38 -7.49 7.32
N SER A 531 1.43 -6.24 6.85
CA SER A 531 2.14 -5.85 5.63
C SER A 531 2.66 -4.42 5.79
N PHE A 532 3.48 -3.96 4.84
CA PHE A 532 3.67 -2.52 4.66
C PHE A 532 2.34 -1.84 4.26
N VAL A 533 2.19 -0.56 4.56
CA VAL A 533 0.95 0.17 4.24
C VAL A 533 0.70 0.28 2.73
N HIS A 534 1.76 0.27 1.93
CA HIS A 534 1.69 0.30 0.47
C HIS A 534 2.81 -0.55 -0.14
N LEU A 535 2.58 -1.16 -1.30
CA LEU A 535 3.58 -2.01 -1.96
C LEU A 535 4.83 -1.21 -2.33
N SER A 536 4.67 0.00 -2.90
CA SER A 536 5.82 0.83 -3.27
C SER A 536 6.67 1.30 -2.08
N LEU A 537 6.10 1.36 -0.86
CA LEU A 537 6.90 1.62 0.35
C LEU A 537 7.77 0.40 0.70
N HIS A 538 7.22 -0.81 0.55
CA HIS A 538 7.98 -2.05 0.70
C HIS A 538 9.12 -2.07 -0.31
N GLU A 539 8.83 -1.84 -1.59
CA GLU A 539 9.80 -1.79 -2.68
C GLU A 539 10.89 -0.74 -2.45
N TYR A 540 10.52 0.49 -2.04
CA TYR A 540 11.47 1.55 -1.68
C TYR A 540 12.44 1.10 -0.57
N LEU A 541 11.95 0.46 0.48
CA LEU A 541 12.80 0.00 1.58
C LEU A 541 13.71 -1.16 1.17
N VAL A 542 13.25 -2.02 0.26
CA VAL A 542 14.05 -3.09 -0.35
C VAL A 542 15.15 -2.48 -1.23
N GLU A 543 14.80 -1.52 -2.08
CA GLU A 543 15.73 -0.79 -2.93
C GLU A 543 16.88 -0.19 -2.11
N ARG A 544 16.54 0.53 -1.04
CA ARG A 544 17.51 1.11 -0.11
C ARG A 544 18.37 0.03 0.55
N ALA A 545 17.80 -1.11 0.92
CA ALA A 545 18.54 -2.22 1.48
C ALA A 545 19.54 -2.81 0.48
N ILE A 546 19.15 -2.93 -0.80
CA ILE A 546 20.03 -3.33 -1.90
C ILE A 546 21.15 -2.31 -2.00
N LEU A 547 20.87 -1.01 -2.14
CA LEU A 547 21.90 0.02 -2.31
C LEU A 547 22.92 0.07 -1.17
N ALA A 548 22.48 -0.19 0.07
CA ALA A 548 23.37 -0.19 1.23
C ALA A 548 24.33 -1.40 1.27
N HIS A 549 23.97 -2.53 0.67
CA HIS A 549 24.72 -3.80 0.78
C HIS A 549 25.16 -4.39 -0.57
N PHE A 550 24.76 -3.77 -1.68
CA PHE A 550 25.07 -4.25 -3.01
C PHE A 550 26.50 -3.89 -3.37
N GLN A 551 27.32 -4.93 -3.41
CA GLN A 551 28.66 -4.89 -3.96
C GLN A 551 28.59 -5.56 -5.34
N PRO A 552 29.19 -4.97 -6.40
CA PRO A 552 29.19 -5.56 -7.74
C PRO A 552 29.68 -7.02 -7.77
N GLU A 553 30.58 -7.38 -6.86
CA GLU A 553 31.11 -8.73 -6.67
C GLU A 553 30.02 -9.75 -6.24
N ASN A 554 28.94 -9.29 -5.60
CA ASN A 554 27.82 -10.12 -5.16
C ASN A 554 26.73 -10.28 -6.24
N LEU A 555 26.89 -9.66 -7.41
CA LEU A 555 25.93 -9.72 -8.51
C LEU A 555 25.62 -11.16 -8.90
N ASP A 556 26.62 -12.03 -8.98
CA ASP A 556 26.44 -13.43 -9.40
C ASP A 556 25.50 -14.23 -8.49
N ALA A 557 25.55 -13.97 -7.18
CA ALA A 557 24.72 -14.69 -6.21
C ALA A 557 23.23 -14.34 -6.32
N ARG A 558 22.92 -13.11 -6.79
CA ARG A 558 21.55 -12.56 -6.81
C ARG A 558 21.01 -12.29 -8.21
N PHE A 559 21.82 -12.48 -9.24
CA PHE A 559 21.48 -12.16 -10.62
C PHE A 559 20.18 -12.82 -11.09
N ASN A 560 19.96 -14.09 -10.73
CA ASN A 560 18.73 -14.79 -11.08
C ASN A 560 17.49 -14.20 -10.41
N ASP A 561 17.63 -13.70 -9.17
CA ASP A 561 16.54 -13.04 -8.47
C ASP A 561 16.16 -11.76 -9.21
N PHE A 562 17.14 -10.91 -9.57
CA PHE A 562 16.93 -9.63 -10.25
C PHE A 562 16.21 -9.73 -11.59
N ILE A 563 16.27 -10.88 -12.24
CA ILE A 563 15.59 -11.13 -13.51
C ILE A 563 14.10 -11.46 -13.31
N THR A 564 13.70 -11.88 -12.11
CA THR A 564 12.29 -12.14 -11.79
C THR A 564 11.51 -10.85 -11.60
N LYS A 565 10.22 -10.86 -11.99
CA LYS A 565 9.39 -9.64 -12.03
C LYS A 565 9.38 -8.81 -10.74
N PRO A 566 9.24 -9.39 -9.52
CA PRO A 566 9.29 -8.61 -8.28
C PRO A 566 10.59 -7.83 -8.13
N TRP A 567 11.72 -8.50 -8.33
CA TRP A 567 13.03 -7.92 -8.11
C TRP A 567 13.49 -7.01 -9.25
N ARG A 568 13.01 -7.23 -10.48
CA ARG A 568 13.33 -6.40 -11.64
C ARG A 568 13.04 -4.94 -11.33
N ASP A 569 11.81 -4.63 -10.91
CA ASP A 569 11.38 -3.24 -10.73
C ASP A 569 12.18 -2.54 -9.62
N VAL A 570 12.42 -3.26 -8.51
CA VAL A 570 13.24 -2.77 -7.39
C VAL A 570 14.70 -2.57 -7.80
N PHE A 571 15.27 -3.50 -8.56
CA PHE A 571 16.66 -3.41 -9.01
C PHE A 571 16.85 -2.28 -10.02
N VAL A 572 15.91 -2.10 -10.95
CA VAL A 572 15.90 -0.98 -11.91
C VAL A 572 15.83 0.34 -11.16
N ALA A 573 14.96 0.46 -10.15
CA ALA A 573 14.89 1.64 -9.31
C ALA A 573 16.23 1.91 -8.61
N ALA A 574 16.84 0.89 -7.99
CA ALA A 574 18.14 1.00 -7.33
C ALA A 574 19.22 1.54 -8.29
N VAL A 575 19.31 0.99 -9.51
CA VAL A 575 20.29 1.43 -10.50
C VAL A 575 20.14 2.91 -10.88
N ASN A 576 18.93 3.47 -10.83
CA ASN A 576 18.68 4.89 -11.14
C ASN A 576 19.17 5.85 -10.04
N THR A 577 19.26 5.38 -8.80
CA THR A 577 19.75 6.20 -7.69
C THR A 577 21.27 6.35 -7.70
N LEU A 578 22.00 5.37 -8.25
CA LEU A 578 23.48 5.39 -8.34
C LEU A 578 23.98 6.67 -9.03
N GLN A 579 25.17 7.15 -8.66
CA GLN A 579 25.76 8.32 -9.31
C GLN A 579 26.23 8.02 -10.74
N THR A 580 26.79 6.83 -10.95
CA THR A 580 27.13 6.27 -12.26
C THR A 580 26.74 4.80 -12.27
N ALA A 581 26.19 4.33 -13.39
CA ALA A 581 25.78 2.93 -13.55
C ALA A 581 26.58 2.17 -14.61
N ASP A 582 27.45 2.84 -15.37
CA ASP A 582 28.19 2.28 -16.50
C ASP A 582 28.89 0.95 -16.20
N GLU A 583 29.73 0.92 -15.16
CA GLU A 583 30.48 -0.28 -14.80
C GLU A 583 29.56 -1.42 -14.40
N LEU A 584 28.56 -1.14 -13.57
CA LEU A 584 27.57 -2.14 -13.14
C LEU A 584 26.81 -2.72 -14.34
N LEU A 585 26.34 -1.87 -15.26
CA LEU A 585 25.63 -2.33 -16.46
C LEU A 585 26.52 -3.14 -17.40
N LEU A 586 27.81 -2.79 -17.51
CA LEU A 586 28.78 -3.59 -18.25
C LEU A 586 29.04 -4.94 -17.58
N GLN A 587 29.08 -5.01 -16.25
CA GLN A 587 29.18 -6.26 -15.50
C GLN A 587 27.93 -7.13 -15.70
N ILE A 588 26.72 -6.54 -15.60
CA ILE A 588 25.45 -7.20 -15.92
C ILE A 588 25.49 -7.75 -17.35
N LYS A 589 25.94 -6.96 -18.33
CA LYS A 589 26.06 -7.40 -19.73
C LYS A 589 27.01 -8.59 -19.87
N ARG A 590 28.18 -8.55 -19.24
CA ARG A 590 29.13 -9.69 -19.24
C ARG A 590 28.50 -10.93 -18.63
N ARG A 591 27.74 -10.78 -17.55
CA ARG A 591 27.05 -11.89 -16.89
C ARG A 591 25.93 -12.49 -17.76
N ILE A 592 25.18 -11.63 -18.47
CA ILE A 592 24.17 -12.03 -19.45
C ILE A 592 24.80 -12.83 -20.58
N ASP A 593 25.92 -12.34 -21.13
CA ASP A 593 26.67 -13.03 -22.19
C ASP A 593 27.17 -14.41 -21.70
N ALA A 594 27.59 -14.50 -20.44
CA ALA A 594 28.03 -15.76 -19.84
C ALA A 594 26.92 -16.82 -19.68
N ILE A 595 25.63 -16.44 -19.68
CA ILE A 595 24.51 -17.41 -19.60
C ILE A 595 24.58 -18.40 -20.76
N ILE A 596 24.94 -17.91 -21.96
CA ILE A 596 24.83 -18.63 -23.22
C ILE A 596 26.18 -18.98 -23.84
N SER A 597 27.30 -18.51 -23.26
CA SER A 597 28.61 -18.55 -23.90
C SER A 597 29.13 -19.97 -24.15
N ALA A 598 28.77 -20.92 -23.27
CA ALA A 598 29.20 -22.32 -23.37
C ALA A 598 28.39 -23.15 -24.38
N ASP A 599 27.16 -22.76 -24.71
CA ASP A 599 26.27 -23.56 -25.57
C ASP A 599 26.46 -23.24 -27.05
N LYS A 600 27.11 -24.16 -27.77
CA LYS A 600 27.41 -24.02 -29.20
C LYS A 600 26.17 -23.87 -30.08
N LYS A 601 25.06 -24.53 -29.73
CA LYS A 601 23.83 -24.51 -30.54
C LYS A 601 23.13 -23.17 -30.41
N ILE A 602 23.10 -22.59 -29.21
CA ILE A 602 22.63 -21.23 -28.98
C ILE A 602 23.53 -20.22 -29.69
N GLN A 603 24.86 -20.42 -29.71
CA GLN A 603 25.75 -19.53 -30.48
C GLN A 603 25.48 -19.57 -32.00
N ILE A 604 25.21 -20.75 -32.57
CA ILE A 604 24.80 -20.89 -33.98
C ILE A 604 23.46 -20.18 -34.21
N PHE A 605 22.50 -20.36 -33.30
CA PHE A 605 21.23 -19.66 -33.34
C PHE A 605 21.38 -18.13 -33.34
N LEU A 606 22.21 -17.57 -32.46
CA LEU A 606 22.44 -16.12 -32.42
C LEU A 606 23.22 -15.61 -33.63
N SER A 607 24.09 -16.43 -34.21
CA SER A 607 24.74 -16.13 -35.48
C SER A 607 23.72 -16.01 -36.60
N TRP A 608 22.74 -16.92 -36.64
CA TRP A 608 21.61 -16.83 -37.54
C TRP A 608 20.75 -15.57 -37.28
N VAL A 609 20.41 -15.27 -36.02
CA VAL A 609 19.65 -14.05 -35.65
C VAL A 609 20.35 -12.80 -36.19
N ASN A 610 21.66 -12.70 -35.98
CA ASN A 610 22.44 -11.56 -36.46
C ASN A 610 22.47 -11.48 -37.99
N GLN A 611 22.75 -12.60 -38.66
CA GLN A 611 22.74 -12.65 -40.13
C GLN A 611 21.39 -12.28 -40.71
N LYS A 612 20.29 -12.81 -40.15
CA LYS A 612 18.95 -12.50 -40.62
C LYS A 612 18.60 -11.03 -40.40
N ALA A 613 18.99 -10.45 -39.27
CA ALA A 613 18.79 -9.02 -39.04
C ALA A 613 19.57 -8.13 -40.02
N LEU A 614 20.78 -8.53 -40.43
CA LEU A 614 21.57 -7.79 -41.42
C LEU A 614 21.03 -7.92 -42.85
N LEU A 615 20.36 -9.02 -43.16
CA LEU A 615 19.73 -9.26 -44.47
C LEU A 615 18.35 -8.62 -44.61
N ALA A 616 17.69 -8.30 -43.49
CA ALA A 616 16.33 -7.79 -43.51
C ALA A 616 16.29 -6.35 -44.04
N ASP A 617 15.43 -6.09 -45.02
CA ASP A 617 15.23 -4.76 -45.57
C ASP A 617 14.25 -3.97 -44.69
N ALA A 618 14.79 -3.33 -43.66
CA ALA A 618 14.03 -2.53 -42.72
C ALA A 618 14.81 -1.28 -42.28
N THR A 619 14.08 -0.17 -42.06
CA THR A 619 14.66 1.10 -41.60
C THR A 619 14.94 1.14 -40.10
N TYR A 620 14.59 0.07 -39.37
CA TYR A 620 14.76 -0.02 -37.91
C TYR A 620 16.22 -0.29 -37.53
N LYS A 621 16.60 0.09 -36.31
CA LYS A 621 17.92 -0.16 -35.74
C LYS A 621 18.24 -1.67 -35.72
N PRO A 622 19.47 -2.09 -36.12
CA PRO A 622 19.84 -3.51 -36.16
C PRO A 622 19.61 -4.31 -34.87
N PRO A 623 19.86 -3.77 -33.65
CA PRO A 623 19.52 -4.46 -32.41
C PRO A 623 18.03 -4.78 -32.24
N ALA A 624 17.15 -3.87 -32.68
CA ALA A 624 15.71 -4.06 -32.63
C ALA A 624 15.27 -5.17 -33.60
N VAL A 625 15.84 -5.20 -34.81
CA VAL A 625 15.60 -6.26 -35.79
C VAL A 625 16.12 -7.63 -35.29
N ARG A 626 17.27 -7.67 -34.61
CA ARG A 626 17.74 -8.90 -33.94
C ARG A 626 16.78 -9.36 -32.85
N ALA A 627 16.33 -8.46 -31.98
CA ALA A 627 15.35 -8.77 -30.94
C ALA A 627 14.01 -9.25 -31.53
N PHE A 628 13.62 -8.70 -32.68
CA PHE A 628 12.48 -9.17 -33.45
C PHE A 628 12.68 -10.63 -33.89
N TYR A 629 13.72 -10.97 -34.64
CA TYR A 629 13.90 -12.36 -35.11
C TYR A 629 14.20 -13.35 -33.98
N PHE A 630 14.89 -12.92 -32.92
CA PHE A 630 15.09 -13.72 -31.71
C PHE A 630 13.74 -14.10 -31.08
N SER A 631 12.88 -13.12 -30.78
CA SER A 631 11.57 -13.36 -30.15
C SER A 631 10.66 -14.22 -31.01
N GLN A 632 10.67 -14.01 -32.33
CA GLN A 632 9.91 -14.81 -33.29
C GLN A 632 10.33 -16.28 -33.28
N ALA A 633 11.62 -16.55 -33.44
CA ALA A 633 12.14 -17.92 -33.48
C ALA A 633 11.96 -18.64 -32.14
N VAL A 634 12.10 -17.92 -31.02
CA VAL A 634 11.99 -18.47 -29.67
C VAL A 634 10.55 -18.74 -29.25
N ALA A 635 9.58 -17.91 -29.66
CA ALA A 635 8.16 -18.11 -29.35
C ALA A 635 7.59 -19.42 -29.92
N ARG A 636 8.08 -19.83 -31.10
CA ARG A 636 7.75 -21.14 -31.71
C ARG A 636 8.12 -22.31 -30.82
N THR A 637 9.22 -22.18 -30.11
CA THR A 637 9.75 -23.25 -29.27
C THR A 637 9.03 -23.29 -27.91
N PHE A 638 8.55 -22.16 -27.38
CA PHE A 638 7.90 -22.10 -26.07
C PHE A 638 6.40 -22.36 -26.06
N GLU A 639 5.70 -22.17 -27.19
CA GLU A 639 4.24 -22.32 -27.22
C GLU A 639 3.74 -23.20 -28.38
N PRO A 640 3.70 -24.53 -28.18
CA PRO A 640 2.97 -25.43 -29.08
C PRO A 640 1.46 -25.15 -29.12
N ARG A 641 0.93 -24.21 -28.31
CA ARG A 641 -0.48 -23.78 -28.36
C ARG A 641 -0.83 -22.93 -29.58
N LEU A 642 0.15 -22.31 -30.25
CA LEU A 642 -0.07 -21.73 -31.58
C LEU A 642 -0.39 -22.83 -32.62
N ALA A 643 -0.08 -24.10 -32.35
CA ALA A 643 -0.40 -25.24 -33.20
C ALA A 643 -1.85 -25.77 -33.01
N ARG A 644 -2.70 -25.13 -32.19
CA ARG A 644 -4.15 -25.41 -32.23
C ARG A 644 -4.79 -24.62 -33.38
N PRO A 645 -5.65 -25.24 -34.21
CA PRO A 645 -6.17 -24.60 -35.41
C PRO A 645 -7.04 -23.40 -35.05
N LEU A 646 -6.49 -22.22 -35.27
CA LEU A 646 -7.20 -20.95 -35.38
C LEU A 646 -7.02 -20.49 -36.82
N ASP A 647 -8.02 -19.81 -37.38
CA ASP A 647 -7.94 -19.17 -38.71
C ASP A 647 -6.63 -18.36 -38.84
N PHE A 648 -5.94 -18.52 -39.98
CA PHE A 648 -4.74 -17.77 -40.37
C PHE A 648 -4.77 -16.29 -39.99
N SER A 649 -5.89 -15.62 -40.25
CA SER A 649 -6.04 -14.18 -39.98
C SER A 649 -5.87 -13.88 -38.49
N HIS A 650 -6.39 -14.77 -37.65
CA HIS A 650 -6.27 -14.69 -36.19
C HIS A 650 -4.88 -15.08 -35.70
N ALA A 651 -4.20 -16.03 -36.37
CA ALA A 651 -2.82 -16.38 -36.06
C ALA A 651 -1.85 -15.23 -36.37
N VAL A 652 -2.01 -14.58 -37.53
CA VAL A 652 -1.24 -13.37 -37.90
C VAL A 652 -1.54 -12.24 -36.91
N TYR A 653 -2.81 -12.00 -36.59
CA TYR A 653 -3.18 -10.99 -35.61
C TYR A 653 -2.59 -11.28 -34.22
N ARG A 654 -2.60 -12.53 -33.77
CA ARG A 654 -1.96 -12.95 -32.51
C ARG A 654 -0.45 -12.82 -32.56
N ALA A 655 0.22 -13.20 -33.64
CA ALA A 655 1.66 -13.02 -33.76
C ALA A 655 2.07 -11.53 -33.70
N LEU A 656 1.23 -10.64 -34.23
CA LEU A 656 1.49 -9.20 -34.27
C LEU A 656 1.02 -8.45 -33.01
N LYS A 657 0.00 -8.93 -32.30
CA LYS A 657 -0.61 -8.22 -31.15
C LYS A 657 -0.60 -8.97 -29.82
N SER A 658 -0.24 -10.26 -29.79
CA SER A 658 -0.24 -10.99 -28.52
C SER A 658 1.03 -10.74 -27.73
N ASP A 659 0.89 -10.74 -26.40
CA ASP A 659 2.01 -10.76 -25.45
C ASP A 659 2.82 -12.09 -25.51
N LEU A 660 2.40 -13.07 -26.33
CA LEU A 660 3.01 -14.41 -26.40
C LEU A 660 4.32 -14.42 -27.18
N GLN A 661 4.44 -13.57 -28.21
CA GLN A 661 5.73 -13.22 -28.79
C GLN A 661 6.18 -11.96 -28.07
N ASP A 662 6.90 -12.10 -26.96
CA ASP A 662 7.35 -10.92 -26.21
C ASP A 662 8.29 -10.05 -27.08
N ARG A 663 7.69 -9.08 -27.79
CA ARG A 663 8.36 -8.09 -28.63
C ARG A 663 8.78 -6.86 -27.83
N ALA A 664 8.61 -6.86 -26.50
CA ALA A 664 8.89 -5.68 -25.69
C ALA A 664 10.34 -5.23 -25.84
N LEU A 665 11.28 -6.18 -25.89
CA LEU A 665 12.69 -5.88 -26.11
C LEU A 665 12.94 -5.20 -27.47
N ALA A 666 12.30 -5.68 -28.55
CA ALA A 666 12.48 -5.12 -29.88
C ALA A 666 11.92 -3.70 -29.97
N ARG A 667 10.70 -3.49 -29.46
CA ARG A 667 10.01 -2.19 -29.43
C ARG A 667 10.81 -1.15 -28.63
N ARG A 668 11.39 -1.54 -27.50
CA ARG A 668 12.19 -0.62 -26.68
C ARG A 668 13.52 -0.23 -27.30
N LEU A 669 14.05 -1.03 -28.21
CA LEU A 669 15.31 -0.75 -28.90
C LEU A 669 15.15 0.26 -30.04
N ASP A 670 13.93 0.46 -30.56
CA ASP A 670 13.66 1.33 -31.69
C ASP A 670 12.25 1.92 -31.64
N ILE A 671 12.18 3.25 -31.58
CA ILE A 671 10.92 4.00 -31.45
C ILE A 671 10.00 3.86 -32.68
N ASP A 672 10.58 3.74 -33.88
CA ASP A 672 9.79 3.59 -35.12
C ASP A 672 9.17 2.20 -35.17
N LEU A 673 9.89 1.18 -34.68
CA LEU A 673 9.35 -0.16 -34.50
C LEU A 673 8.25 -0.18 -33.42
N ASP A 674 8.45 0.51 -32.30
CA ASP A 674 7.41 0.64 -31.27
C ASP A 674 6.13 1.32 -31.79
N TYR A 675 6.28 2.39 -32.57
CA TYR A 675 5.18 3.07 -33.23
C TYR A 675 4.43 2.14 -34.20
N ALA A 676 5.18 1.34 -34.97
CA ALA A 676 4.59 0.37 -35.89
C ALA A 676 3.71 -0.66 -35.15
N PHE A 677 4.16 -1.16 -34.00
CA PHE A 677 3.39 -2.10 -33.19
C PHE A 677 2.25 -1.48 -32.40
N SER A 678 2.42 -0.25 -31.91
CA SER A 678 1.41 0.46 -31.11
C SER A 678 0.22 0.93 -31.96
N GLY A 679 0.43 1.17 -33.25
CA GLY A 679 -0.63 1.49 -34.21
C GLY A 679 -1.33 0.25 -34.78
N GLN A 680 -1.38 0.16 -36.12
CA GLN A 680 -1.82 -1.05 -36.82
C GLN A 680 -0.60 -1.75 -37.42
N PRO A 681 -0.02 -2.77 -36.75
CA PRO A 681 1.21 -3.42 -37.21
C PRO A 681 1.08 -4.06 -38.60
N LEU A 682 -0.15 -4.40 -39.01
CA LEU A 682 -0.44 -4.92 -40.34
C LEU A 682 -0.17 -3.91 -41.47
N ASP A 683 -0.22 -2.62 -41.15
CA ASP A 683 -0.09 -1.54 -42.13
C ASP A 683 1.19 -0.73 -41.92
N ASN A 684 1.72 -0.72 -40.69
CA ASN A 684 2.87 0.10 -40.31
C ASN A 684 4.21 -0.66 -40.23
N LEU A 685 4.20 -1.98 -40.11
CA LEU A 685 5.44 -2.77 -40.01
C LEU A 685 6.15 -2.83 -41.37
N ALA A 686 7.48 -2.75 -41.36
CA ALA A 686 8.28 -2.90 -42.57
C ALA A 686 7.89 -4.17 -43.35
N PRO A 687 7.70 -4.09 -44.70
CA PRO A 687 7.18 -5.20 -45.49
C PRO A 687 7.96 -6.50 -45.31
N ASP A 688 9.28 -6.42 -45.16
CA ASP A 688 10.15 -7.59 -45.03
C ASP A 688 9.88 -8.38 -43.73
N LEU A 689 9.79 -7.67 -42.59
CA LEU A 689 9.44 -8.25 -41.28
C LEU A 689 8.01 -8.78 -41.25
N LEU A 690 7.09 -8.10 -41.94
CA LEU A 690 5.70 -8.52 -42.04
C LEU A 690 5.57 -9.81 -42.86
N ILE A 691 6.19 -9.86 -44.05
CA ILE A 691 6.24 -11.07 -44.89
C ILE A 691 6.80 -12.23 -44.08
N ASP A 692 7.91 -12.01 -43.39
CA ASP A 692 8.55 -13.05 -42.59
C ASP A 692 7.64 -13.52 -41.45
N THR A 693 6.98 -12.61 -40.74
CA THR A 693 6.00 -12.99 -39.70
C THR A 693 4.86 -13.81 -40.23
N ILE A 694 4.36 -13.49 -41.42
CA ILE A 694 3.23 -14.19 -42.00
C ILE A 694 3.66 -15.58 -42.51
N LEU A 695 4.80 -15.68 -43.19
CA LEU A 695 5.40 -16.95 -43.60
C LEU A 695 5.72 -17.82 -42.38
N ASP A 696 6.14 -17.19 -41.29
CA ASP A 696 6.40 -17.85 -40.02
C ASP A 696 5.10 -18.42 -39.42
N CYS A 697 3.98 -17.69 -39.48
CA CYS A 697 2.65 -18.16 -39.08
C CYS A 697 2.14 -19.30 -39.97
N LEU A 698 2.35 -19.21 -41.29
CA LEU A 698 1.95 -20.24 -42.27
C LEU A 698 2.58 -21.61 -41.94
N LEU A 699 3.80 -21.63 -41.42
CA LEU A 699 4.47 -22.86 -40.97
C LEU A 699 3.82 -23.50 -39.73
N VAL A 700 2.90 -22.79 -39.06
CA VAL A 700 2.23 -23.22 -37.82
C VAL A 700 0.74 -23.50 -38.04
N THR A 701 0.06 -22.82 -38.95
CA THR A 701 -1.42 -22.90 -39.12
C THR A 701 -1.92 -23.92 -40.16
N PHE A 702 -1.03 -24.78 -40.66
CA PHE A 702 -1.30 -25.84 -41.67
C PHE A 702 -1.47 -25.33 -43.11
N ALA A 703 -1.46 -26.29 -44.06
CA ALA A 703 -1.42 -26.06 -45.50
C ALA A 703 -2.68 -25.40 -46.09
N ARG A 704 -3.83 -25.49 -45.42
CA ARG A 704 -5.12 -24.90 -45.88
C ARG A 704 -5.06 -23.38 -46.01
N ASP A 705 -4.18 -22.76 -45.23
CA ASP A 705 -4.07 -21.31 -45.14
C ASP A 705 -3.15 -20.70 -46.20
N LEU A 706 -2.49 -21.52 -47.01
CA LEU A 706 -1.61 -21.03 -48.08
C LEU A 706 -2.39 -20.17 -49.10
N ASP A 707 -3.65 -20.49 -49.37
CA ASP A 707 -4.46 -19.65 -50.27
C ASP A 707 -4.84 -18.32 -49.63
N LEU A 708 -5.16 -18.35 -48.34
CA LEU A 708 -5.47 -17.16 -47.57
C LEU A 708 -4.23 -16.26 -47.45
N PHE A 709 -3.04 -16.83 -47.26
CA PHE A 709 -1.77 -16.11 -47.36
C PHE A 709 -1.60 -15.45 -48.71
N MET A 710 -1.76 -16.19 -49.81
CA MET A 710 -1.57 -15.66 -51.15
C MET A 710 -2.58 -14.55 -51.48
N THR A 711 -3.81 -14.70 -51.00
CA THR A 711 -4.87 -13.68 -51.12
C THR A 711 -4.54 -12.44 -50.30
N PHE A 712 -4.14 -12.63 -49.06
CA PHE A 712 -3.72 -11.58 -48.14
C PHE A 712 -2.53 -10.78 -48.70
N ALA A 713 -1.49 -11.48 -49.18
CA ALA A 713 -0.31 -10.86 -49.76
C ALA A 713 -0.63 -10.06 -51.02
N ARG A 714 -1.56 -10.53 -51.85
CA ARG A 714 -2.06 -9.78 -53.02
C ARG A 714 -2.88 -8.56 -52.61
N ALA A 715 -3.81 -8.72 -51.67
CA ALA A 715 -4.66 -7.63 -51.20
C ALA A 715 -3.84 -6.47 -50.63
N ARG A 716 -2.71 -6.78 -49.97
CA ARG A 716 -1.77 -5.79 -49.42
C ARG A 716 -0.62 -5.41 -50.34
N SER A 717 -0.57 -5.93 -51.57
CA SER A 717 0.53 -5.68 -52.52
C SER A 717 1.93 -5.92 -51.91
N LEU A 718 2.09 -6.97 -51.10
CA LEU A 718 3.36 -7.27 -50.44
C LEU A 718 4.44 -7.65 -51.48
N PRO A 719 5.66 -7.10 -51.36
CA PRO A 719 6.76 -7.33 -52.29
C PRO A 719 7.43 -8.70 -52.07
N ILE A 720 6.72 -9.78 -52.41
CA ILE A 720 7.27 -11.15 -52.37
C ILE A 720 8.12 -11.40 -53.62
N GLU A 721 9.31 -11.98 -53.45
CA GLU A 721 10.21 -12.34 -54.54
C GLU A 721 9.52 -13.26 -55.56
N ALA A 722 9.76 -13.02 -56.86
CA ALA A 722 9.07 -13.73 -57.93
C ALA A 722 9.26 -15.26 -57.84
N GLU A 723 10.46 -15.72 -57.49
CA GLU A 723 10.77 -17.14 -57.32
C GLU A 723 10.02 -17.77 -56.16
N LEU A 724 9.99 -17.12 -55.00
CA LEU A 724 9.24 -17.59 -53.84
C LEU A 724 7.74 -17.63 -54.13
N LYS A 725 7.20 -16.58 -54.77
CA LYS A 725 5.80 -16.51 -55.18
C LYS A 725 5.42 -17.66 -56.13
N GLN A 726 6.30 -18.02 -57.06
CA GLN A 726 6.10 -19.17 -57.94
C GLN A 726 6.18 -20.50 -57.18
N ALA A 727 7.14 -20.65 -56.27
CA ALA A 727 7.27 -21.85 -55.46
C ALA A 727 6.02 -22.08 -54.59
N LEU A 728 5.53 -21.05 -53.90
CA LEU A 728 4.31 -21.12 -53.10
C LEU A 728 3.08 -21.46 -53.95
N LYS A 729 3.00 -20.95 -55.19
CA LYS A 729 1.92 -21.33 -56.11
C LYS A 729 1.96 -22.82 -56.46
N ARG A 730 3.14 -23.38 -56.72
CA ARG A 730 3.30 -24.83 -57.00
C ARG A 730 2.89 -25.69 -55.80
N PHE A 731 3.22 -25.28 -54.58
CA PHE A 731 2.75 -25.97 -53.37
C PHE A 731 1.23 -25.93 -53.22
N LYS A 732 0.59 -24.81 -53.60
CA LYS A 732 -0.89 -24.72 -53.64
C LYS A 732 -1.49 -25.71 -54.64
N GLU A 733 -0.91 -25.81 -55.84
CA GLU A 733 -1.42 -26.68 -56.91
C GLU A 733 -1.31 -28.19 -56.58
N GLN A 734 -0.45 -28.59 -55.64
CA GLN A 734 -0.32 -29.97 -55.18
C GLN A 734 -1.44 -30.42 -54.23
N MET A 735 -2.21 -29.48 -53.67
CA MET A 735 -3.24 -29.78 -52.68
C MET A 735 -4.61 -29.98 -53.32
N PRO A 736 -5.34 -31.06 -52.96
CA PRO A 736 -6.77 -31.16 -53.26
C PRO A 736 -7.54 -30.03 -52.58
N ASP A 737 -8.59 -29.52 -53.22
CA ASP A 737 -9.42 -28.47 -52.63
C ASP A 737 -10.23 -29.04 -51.44
N PRO A 738 -9.96 -28.58 -50.20
CA PRO A 738 -10.59 -29.10 -48.98
C PRO A 738 -12.09 -28.81 -48.89
N GLU A 739 -12.62 -27.83 -49.63
CA GLU A 739 -14.05 -27.52 -49.67
C GLU A 739 -14.80 -28.40 -50.67
N SER A 740 -14.11 -28.82 -51.75
CA SER A 740 -14.69 -29.65 -52.80
C SER A 740 -14.76 -31.15 -52.45
N ASP A 741 -13.70 -31.70 -51.82
CA ASP A 741 -13.62 -33.12 -51.43
C ASP A 741 -12.78 -33.28 -50.15
N ARG A 742 -13.48 -33.26 -49.02
CA ARG A 742 -12.88 -33.38 -47.69
C ARG A 742 -12.20 -34.74 -47.47
N ALA A 743 -12.72 -35.81 -48.07
CA ALA A 743 -12.18 -37.16 -47.90
C ALA A 743 -10.86 -37.32 -48.66
N ALA A 744 -10.82 -36.86 -49.91
CA ALA A 744 -9.59 -36.82 -50.71
C ALA A 744 -8.52 -35.94 -50.07
N TYR A 745 -8.89 -34.77 -49.53
CA TYR A 745 -7.96 -33.93 -48.78
C TYR A 745 -7.40 -34.63 -47.53
N GLN A 746 -8.26 -35.29 -46.73
CA GLN A 746 -7.84 -35.99 -45.51
C GLN A 746 -6.88 -37.15 -45.82
N GLN A 747 -7.17 -37.90 -46.88
CA GLN A 747 -6.32 -38.99 -47.33
C GLN A 747 -4.97 -38.47 -47.86
N TRP A 748 -4.99 -37.45 -48.73
CA TRP A 748 -3.78 -36.79 -49.22
C TRP A 748 -2.92 -36.24 -48.08
N TRP A 749 -3.56 -35.60 -47.08
CA TRP A 749 -2.87 -35.05 -45.92
C TRP A 749 -2.19 -36.15 -45.09
N TYR A 750 -2.87 -37.28 -44.87
CA TYR A 750 -2.31 -38.42 -44.15
C TYR A 750 -1.11 -39.03 -44.88
N GLU A 751 -1.19 -39.14 -46.20
CA GLU A 751 -0.14 -39.79 -47.02
C GLU A 751 1.06 -38.87 -47.31
N THR A 752 0.84 -37.55 -47.47
CA THR A 752 1.86 -36.63 -48.02
C THR A 752 2.06 -35.34 -47.22
N GLY A 753 1.18 -35.01 -46.27
CA GLY A 753 1.17 -33.71 -45.58
C GLY A 753 2.44 -33.40 -44.79
N GLU A 754 3.06 -34.41 -44.17
CA GLU A 754 4.33 -34.23 -43.43
C GLU A 754 5.49 -33.86 -44.37
N ILE A 755 5.64 -34.60 -45.47
CA ILE A 755 6.67 -34.34 -46.49
C ILE A 755 6.42 -33.00 -47.17
N TRP A 756 5.16 -32.69 -47.50
CA TRP A 756 4.76 -31.40 -48.07
C TRP A 756 5.14 -30.24 -47.14
N THR A 757 4.82 -30.34 -45.85
CA THR A 757 5.12 -29.31 -44.85
C THR A 757 6.63 -29.10 -44.68
N ARG A 758 7.40 -30.20 -44.69
CA ARG A 758 8.86 -30.15 -44.66
C ARG A 758 9.43 -29.44 -45.89
N ASN A 759 8.93 -29.75 -47.08
CA ASN A 759 9.40 -29.14 -48.33
C ASN A 759 9.02 -27.64 -48.43
N LEU A 760 7.82 -27.27 -47.96
CA LEU A 760 7.42 -25.87 -47.83
C LEU A 760 8.37 -25.14 -46.88
N ARG A 761 8.68 -25.72 -45.71
CA ARG A 761 9.63 -25.16 -44.75
C ARG A 761 11.02 -24.98 -45.36
N LEU A 762 11.54 -25.97 -46.07
CA LEU A 762 12.83 -25.85 -46.76
C LEU A 762 12.82 -24.72 -47.78
N THR A 763 11.73 -24.57 -48.54
CA THR A 763 11.58 -23.48 -49.52
C THR A 763 11.60 -22.11 -48.84
N ILE A 764 10.85 -21.95 -47.75
CA ILE A 764 10.84 -20.70 -46.95
C ILE A 764 12.23 -20.42 -46.37
N ILE A 765 12.91 -21.44 -45.85
CA ILE A 765 14.30 -21.31 -45.36
C ILE A 765 15.23 -20.85 -46.49
N THR A 766 15.16 -21.46 -47.67
CA THR A 766 16.03 -21.12 -48.80
C THR A 766 15.84 -19.70 -49.30
N HIS A 767 14.60 -19.23 -49.38
CA HIS A 767 14.32 -17.90 -49.94
C HIS A 767 14.39 -16.77 -48.90
N ARG A 768 14.05 -17.04 -47.64
CA ARG A 768 13.85 -15.97 -46.62
C ARG A 768 14.73 -16.14 -45.39
N ASN A 769 15.45 -17.25 -45.27
CA ASN A 769 16.31 -17.57 -44.13
C ASN A 769 15.56 -17.52 -42.78
N ILE A 770 14.32 -17.98 -42.76
CA ILE A 770 13.48 -18.09 -41.56
C ILE A 770 12.82 -19.47 -41.50
N GLY A 771 12.20 -19.81 -40.39
CA GLY A 771 11.38 -21.02 -40.33
C GLY A 771 12.07 -22.26 -39.77
N TYR A 772 13.33 -22.14 -39.32
CA TYR A 772 14.11 -23.23 -38.74
C TYR A 772 13.43 -23.86 -37.52
N ASP A 773 13.54 -25.18 -37.43
CA ASP A 773 13.22 -25.94 -36.21
C ASP A 773 14.53 -26.22 -35.47
N TRP A 774 14.79 -25.39 -34.47
CA TRP A 774 16.03 -25.46 -33.72
C TRP A 774 16.09 -26.67 -32.79
N GLN A 775 14.97 -27.35 -32.50
CA GLN A 775 14.94 -28.53 -31.63
C GLN A 775 15.71 -28.34 -30.31
N PHE A 776 15.51 -27.20 -29.63
CA PHE A 776 16.19 -26.95 -28.36
C PHE A 776 15.75 -27.98 -27.31
N ASP A 777 16.68 -28.45 -26.50
CA ASP A 777 16.35 -29.26 -25.34
C ASP A 777 15.83 -28.40 -24.17
N GLU A 778 15.29 -29.03 -23.12
CA GLU A 778 14.71 -28.31 -21.97
C GLU A 778 15.72 -27.37 -21.28
N GLN A 779 17.01 -27.72 -21.28
CA GLN A 779 18.06 -26.90 -20.68
C GLN A 779 18.31 -25.64 -21.53
N GLN A 780 18.42 -25.80 -22.85
CA GLN A 780 18.57 -24.69 -23.81
C GLN A 780 17.37 -23.76 -23.77
N HIS A 781 16.16 -24.31 -23.61
CA HIS A 781 14.95 -23.54 -23.36
C HIS A 781 15.04 -22.69 -22.09
N ALA A 782 15.48 -23.27 -20.98
CA ALA A 782 15.66 -22.52 -19.74
C ALA A 782 16.71 -21.41 -19.89
N LEU A 783 17.84 -21.69 -20.55
CA LEU A 783 18.89 -20.71 -20.82
C LEU A 783 18.41 -19.56 -21.70
N LEU A 784 17.68 -19.84 -22.80
CA LEU A 784 17.14 -18.81 -23.69
C LEU A 784 16.10 -17.93 -22.98
N ARG A 785 15.27 -18.52 -22.11
CA ARG A 785 14.31 -17.77 -21.29
C ARG A 785 15.03 -16.84 -20.31
N GLN A 786 16.00 -17.37 -19.57
CA GLN A 786 16.81 -16.60 -18.64
C GLN A 786 17.57 -15.48 -19.36
N TYR A 787 18.18 -15.77 -20.51
CA TYR A 787 18.88 -14.79 -21.34
C TYR A 787 17.93 -13.70 -21.85
N SER A 788 16.73 -14.05 -22.31
CA SER A 788 15.73 -13.08 -22.77
C SER A 788 15.29 -12.13 -21.65
N GLU A 789 14.94 -12.68 -20.48
CA GLU A 789 14.56 -11.85 -19.34
C GLU A 789 15.73 -10.99 -18.83
N ALA A 790 16.95 -11.51 -18.82
CA ALA A 790 18.09 -10.72 -18.39
C ALA A 790 18.39 -9.54 -19.33
N ASN A 791 18.23 -9.73 -20.66
CA ASN A 791 18.37 -8.62 -21.61
C ASN A 791 17.29 -7.56 -21.44
N LYS A 792 16.04 -7.96 -21.14
CA LYS A 792 14.96 -7.00 -20.83
C LYS A 792 15.27 -6.17 -19.59
N LEU A 793 15.78 -6.81 -18.52
CA LEU A 793 16.23 -6.13 -17.29
C LEU A 793 17.33 -5.11 -17.62
N LEU A 794 18.33 -5.51 -18.40
CA LEU A 794 19.41 -4.61 -18.80
C LEU A 794 18.89 -3.39 -19.57
N ILE A 795 17.93 -3.58 -20.47
CA ILE A 795 17.29 -2.46 -21.17
C ILE A 795 16.43 -1.63 -20.22
N ASP A 796 15.70 -2.22 -19.26
CA ASP A 796 15.00 -1.48 -18.19
C ASP A 796 15.95 -0.53 -17.48
N CYS A 797 17.09 -1.03 -17.01
CA CYS A 797 18.09 -0.20 -16.34
C CYS A 797 18.69 0.89 -17.24
N LEU A 798 18.91 0.59 -18.53
CA LEU A 798 19.42 1.57 -19.49
C LEU A 798 18.41 2.69 -19.70
N ASP A 799 17.18 2.37 -20.07
CA ASP A 799 16.16 3.37 -20.41
C ASP A 799 15.72 4.19 -19.19
N SER A 800 15.79 3.63 -17.98
CA SER A 800 15.43 4.34 -16.75
C SER A 800 16.54 5.25 -16.22
N SER A 801 17.81 4.94 -16.49
CA SER A 801 18.94 5.67 -15.90
C SER A 801 19.43 6.80 -16.81
N LEU A 802 19.20 8.04 -16.37
CA LEU A 802 19.74 9.26 -16.99
C LEU A 802 21.26 9.41 -16.77
N LYS A 803 21.87 8.53 -15.97
CA LYS A 803 23.27 8.61 -15.50
C LYS A 803 24.17 7.55 -16.14
N VAL A 804 23.75 7.00 -17.28
CA VAL A 804 24.55 6.09 -18.11
C VAL A 804 25.10 6.87 -19.30
N SER A 805 26.40 6.74 -19.57
CA SER A 805 27.00 7.39 -20.73
C SER A 805 26.43 6.88 -22.05
N GLU A 806 26.35 7.75 -23.05
CA GLU A 806 25.79 7.38 -24.35
C GLU A 806 26.62 6.29 -25.03
N ASP A 807 27.95 6.31 -24.86
CA ASP A 807 28.86 5.28 -25.37
C ASP A 807 28.55 3.90 -24.78
N VAL A 808 28.31 3.82 -23.47
CA VAL A 808 27.93 2.55 -22.82
C VAL A 808 26.53 2.13 -23.25
N ARG A 809 25.58 3.07 -23.34
CA ARG A 809 24.21 2.80 -23.79
C ARG A 809 24.18 2.20 -25.19
N GLU A 810 24.78 2.88 -26.15
CA GLU A 810 24.81 2.43 -27.54
C GLU A 810 25.70 1.21 -27.72
N GLY A 811 26.84 1.11 -27.02
CA GLY A 811 27.70 -0.08 -27.05
C GLY A 811 27.02 -1.33 -26.49
N VAL A 812 26.26 -1.21 -25.41
CA VAL A 812 25.45 -2.30 -24.87
C VAL A 812 24.33 -2.66 -25.84
N LYS A 813 23.53 -1.68 -26.30
CA LYS A 813 22.43 -1.92 -27.27
C LYS A 813 22.93 -2.58 -28.55
N ALA A 814 24.05 -2.10 -29.10
CA ALA A 814 24.67 -2.63 -30.32
C ALA A 814 25.10 -4.10 -30.18
N THR A 815 25.45 -4.56 -28.97
CA THR A 815 25.94 -5.92 -28.71
C THR A 815 24.88 -6.89 -28.17
N LEU A 816 23.62 -6.45 -28.05
CA LEU A 816 22.52 -7.32 -27.62
C LEU A 816 22.23 -8.40 -28.65
N LEU A 817 22.02 -9.62 -28.15
CA LEU A 817 21.62 -10.80 -28.94
C LEU A 817 22.63 -11.16 -30.06
N LEU A 818 23.88 -10.71 -29.94
CA LEU A 818 24.97 -11.15 -30.80
C LEU A 818 25.56 -12.47 -30.29
N PRO A 819 26.09 -13.31 -31.18
CA PRO A 819 26.94 -14.41 -30.77
C PRO A 819 28.23 -13.87 -30.11
N ILE A 820 28.80 -14.60 -29.16
CA ILE A 820 29.96 -14.17 -28.36
C ILE A 820 31.14 -13.75 -29.26
N ALA A 821 31.37 -14.47 -30.35
CA ALA A 821 32.44 -14.15 -31.30
C ALA A 821 32.33 -12.74 -31.90
N GLU A 822 31.11 -12.25 -32.18
CA GLU A 822 30.88 -10.89 -32.68
C GLU A 822 30.98 -9.84 -31.56
N ILE A 823 30.58 -10.19 -30.33
CA ILE A 823 30.75 -9.31 -29.16
C ILE A 823 32.25 -9.09 -28.88
N GLU A 824 33.07 -10.12 -29.01
CA GLU A 824 34.53 -10.01 -28.82
C GLU A 824 35.20 -9.14 -29.88
N LYS A 825 34.74 -9.18 -31.14
CA LYS A 825 35.21 -8.27 -32.20
C LYS A 825 34.91 -6.82 -31.85
N PHE A 826 33.66 -6.55 -31.47
CA PHE A 826 33.22 -5.22 -31.03
C PHE A 826 34.07 -4.69 -29.87
N ARG A 827 34.39 -5.53 -28.88
CA ARG A 827 35.27 -5.15 -27.75
C ARG A 827 36.72 -4.86 -28.15
N ARG A 828 37.19 -5.44 -29.26
CA ARG A 828 38.54 -5.22 -29.79
C ARG A 828 38.61 -4.04 -30.77
N GLY A 829 37.49 -3.40 -31.08
CA GLY A 829 37.43 -2.32 -32.08
C GLY A 829 37.67 -2.80 -33.52
N ILE A 830 37.38 -4.07 -33.79
CA ILE A 830 37.46 -4.75 -35.10
C ILE A 830 36.03 -4.96 -35.59
#